data_AF-A0A2W6XK44-F1
#
_entry.id   AF-A0A2W6XK44-F1
#
_cell.length_a   1.000
_cell.length_b   1.000
_cell.length_c   1.000
_cell.angle_alpha   90.00
_cell.angle_beta   90.00
_cell.angle_gamma   90.00
#
_symmetry.space_group_name_H-M   'P 1'
#
loop_
_entity.id
_entity.type
_entity.pdbx_description
1 polymer ?
#
loop_
_entity_poly.entity_id
_entity_poly.type
_entity_poly.pdbx_seq_one_letter_code
_entity_poly.pdbx_strand_id
1 'polypeptide(L)'
;MLFSARAGAFLLALAGPALLPAAAAPPPAFRTDDPRYARLYALEDKADALFESDDYALSMSQKTRDAWTALETAASHSKVQGQAHPLAGVALINLSSMDQIDGRNPDALAHADRGLALLSPFRDAYPIYWMQGLSIKGYVQVTLNQIGAGVETLAEASRYIDGYFARTPPKALDESAMMLKSNIAFAHAQALSRLGRNSEAVEAQRRSMEARVAASGQNSADAVGAYYMYAQMLSRADRDAEAEIYARLAVDTATDHVDRKHPNYARALEALGLLLSRTGRRNESLAYLERSIAIKRETSGTKSLAFDFALQNLGNLLLPLERYDEAEPLFLEAERGFRDIEGDTSPQSARALAFAGVAAFAQGRREEAISRLQTALARGRTGSAEDRDMGQRVYPFLIPALIQAGRMDEARAAAADFDRETRQLDNLPGFAIANAGMLSAWANGDDSVDAACRLIALLRTSLSLQEDGALTEDQRAALDSVLAIATQARDAGLAMDAMALLAGSGIVQANHLVAQRMVDDPALGNRVRALQDRTRALQSADSLLLQALARDEGVPAARASRATLAKQVDADRTAIAHDFPRWLEARGGALPDLASLRANLAADEALLAVTPAFDGVYILAVSRERTAIIRAQETRADLVGRIARLRASLSATGFDQEGAHILYTQIFTPDVQAALGKAPRLRVVPTGAFAALPFAMLPQKPVEHIDRNTPWLIRRYALRIDSGFRPVVPQKLAAQDDRMLGIGAPLPFSQETQAIALKQRGGGAATLAQLPPLPGSAEELRSVARYFGPDHARLLIGANASEAILRTSDLRPYSVMLFATHGLVGGQMEGLDEPALLLSPPDTDSGNDGLLTASEVAQMRIGADWVILSACNTAAGSSAQAPTYSGLAQAFRYAGAGALLVSHWPVRDDAGTFITVETVKANRRGAYRGVALQRAMLKLIRSGKPDAVQPYVWAPFILVGQ
;
A
#
# COMPACT_ATOMS: atom_id res chain seq x y z
N MET A 1 29.15 -49.88 -28.04
CA MET A 1 29.29 -51.34 -27.81
C MET A 1 27.92 -51.88 -27.41
N LEU A 2 27.47 -52.91 -28.13
CA LEU A 2 26.13 -53.51 -28.14
C LEU A 2 26.11 -54.84 -27.37
N PHE A 3 24.89 -55.36 -27.16
CA PHE A 3 24.44 -56.72 -26.75
C PHE A 3 24.30 -56.95 -25.22
N SER A 4 23.09 -57.13 -24.64
CA SER A 4 22.09 -58.24 -24.76
C SER A 4 22.69 -59.60 -24.31
N ALA A 5 22.03 -60.58 -23.70
CA ALA A 5 20.63 -60.91 -23.38
C ALA A 5 20.63 -62.25 -22.59
N ARG A 6 19.57 -62.52 -21.77
CA ARG A 6 18.86 -63.82 -21.55
C ARG A 6 19.68 -65.06 -21.08
N ALA A 7 19.16 -66.13 -20.48
CA ALA A 7 17.95 -66.54 -19.75
C ALA A 7 18.10 -68.08 -19.54
N GLY A 8 17.51 -68.64 -18.46
CA GLY A 8 17.07 -70.05 -18.30
C GLY A 8 18.15 -71.12 -18.06
N ALA A 9 18.17 -71.91 -16.96
CA ALA A 9 17.20 -72.85 -16.37
C ALA A 9 17.52 -74.34 -16.73
N PHE A 10 17.59 -75.21 -15.70
CA PHE A 10 17.20 -76.65 -15.56
C PHE A 10 18.04 -77.31 -14.40
N LEU A 11 17.46 -77.64 -13.22
CA LEU A 11 16.83 -78.93 -12.78
C LEU A 11 17.84 -80.12 -12.75
N LEU A 12 18.02 -80.99 -11.74
CA LEU A 12 17.25 -81.60 -10.62
C LEU A 12 18.28 -82.11 -9.55
N ALA A 13 18.07 -81.90 -8.24
CA ALA A 13 17.53 -82.82 -7.22
C ALA A 13 18.52 -83.75 -6.49
N LEU A 14 18.57 -83.64 -5.16
CA LEU A 14 18.29 -84.71 -4.16
C LEU A 14 18.90 -84.37 -2.79
N ALA A 15 18.09 -83.81 -1.88
CA ALA A 15 18.21 -84.05 -0.43
C ALA A 15 16.87 -83.66 0.24
N GLY A 16 16.23 -84.64 0.87
CA GLY A 16 15.00 -84.48 1.66
C GLY A 16 15.23 -83.74 3.00
N PRO A 17 14.16 -83.53 3.77
CA PRO A 17 13.86 -82.24 4.39
C PRO A 17 14.45 -82.10 5.80
N ALA A 18 15.10 -80.97 6.06
CA ALA A 18 15.15 -80.42 7.40
C ALA A 18 13.89 -79.55 7.59
N LEU A 19 13.10 -79.87 8.62
CA LEU A 19 11.96 -79.09 9.07
C LEU A 19 12.37 -77.62 9.28
N LEU A 20 12.00 -76.75 8.34
CA LEU A 20 11.96 -75.32 8.59
C LEU A 20 10.74 -75.03 9.49
N PRO A 21 10.89 -74.25 10.57
CA PRO A 21 9.75 -73.87 11.39
C PRO A 21 8.78 -73.06 10.51
N ALA A 22 7.49 -73.36 10.65
CA ALA A 22 6.42 -72.59 10.05
C ALA A 22 6.68 -71.10 10.29
N ALA A 23 6.66 -70.30 9.21
CA ALA A 23 6.64 -68.85 9.33
C ALA A 23 5.47 -68.49 10.26
N ALA A 24 5.79 -67.94 11.43
CA ALA A 24 4.80 -67.48 12.38
C ALA A 24 3.85 -66.54 11.65
N ALA A 25 2.54 -66.80 11.77
CA ALA A 25 1.53 -65.87 11.30
C ALA A 25 1.86 -64.46 11.81
N PRO A 26 1.68 -63.40 10.99
CA PRO A 26 1.90 -62.04 11.46
C PRO A 26 1.11 -61.86 12.77
N PRO A 27 1.70 -61.24 13.80
CA PRO A 27 1.00 -61.02 15.05
C PRO A 27 -0.33 -60.33 14.75
N PRO A 28 -1.43 -60.69 15.46
CA PRO A 28 -2.72 -60.08 15.20
C PRO A 28 -2.58 -58.56 15.28
N ALA A 29 -3.10 -57.87 14.26
CA ALA A 29 -3.16 -56.42 14.25
C ALA A 29 -3.83 -55.94 15.55
N PHE A 30 -3.20 -54.97 16.21
CA PHE A 30 -3.74 -54.40 17.44
C PHE A 30 -5.18 -53.93 17.20
N ARG A 31 -6.07 -54.25 18.15
CA ARG A 31 -7.49 -53.92 18.10
C ARG A 31 -7.81 -52.90 19.18
N THR A 32 -8.49 -51.83 18.80
CA THR A 32 -8.93 -50.76 19.70
C THR A 32 -10.15 -51.14 20.55
N ASP A 33 -10.71 -52.34 20.35
CA ASP A 33 -11.89 -52.87 21.04
C ASP A 33 -11.59 -54.17 21.81
N ASP A 34 -10.33 -54.46 22.13
CA ASP A 34 -9.95 -55.72 22.76
C ASP A 34 -10.48 -55.78 24.21
N PRO A 35 -11.40 -56.72 24.53
CA PRO A 35 -12.10 -56.74 25.81
C PRO A 35 -11.16 -56.94 27.01
N ARG A 36 -9.92 -57.40 26.80
CA ARG A 36 -8.90 -57.50 27.85
C ARG A 36 -8.54 -56.14 28.45
N TYR A 37 -8.74 -55.06 27.70
CA TYR A 37 -8.44 -53.69 28.12
C TYR A 37 -9.70 -52.86 28.40
N ALA A 38 -10.86 -53.48 28.59
CA ALA A 38 -12.14 -52.79 28.85
C ALA A 38 -12.09 -51.75 29.97
N ARG A 39 -11.28 -51.96 31.01
CA ARG A 39 -11.08 -50.99 32.09
C ARG A 39 -10.36 -49.73 31.62
N LEU A 40 -9.44 -49.83 30.67
CA LEU A 40 -8.75 -48.67 30.09
C LEU A 40 -9.70 -47.89 29.18
N TYR A 41 -10.49 -48.57 28.34
CA TYR A 41 -11.51 -47.91 27.52
C TYR A 41 -12.55 -47.17 28.37
N ALA A 42 -12.98 -47.75 29.49
CA ALA A 42 -13.88 -47.05 30.42
C ALA A 42 -13.25 -45.81 31.09
N LEU A 43 -11.91 -45.78 31.25
CA LEU A 43 -11.20 -44.60 31.74
C LEU A 43 -11.04 -43.55 30.65
N GLU A 44 -10.81 -43.96 29.40
CA GLU A 44 -10.82 -43.12 28.20
C GLU A 44 -12.19 -42.46 28.02
N ASP A 45 -13.28 -43.23 27.95
CA ASP A 45 -14.65 -42.70 27.83
C ASP A 45 -14.97 -41.65 28.90
N LYS A 46 -14.50 -41.87 30.14
CA LYS A 46 -14.69 -40.94 31.26
C LYS A 46 -13.88 -39.66 31.09
N ALA A 47 -12.64 -39.77 30.58
CA ALA A 47 -11.78 -38.62 30.35
C ALA A 47 -12.25 -37.81 29.14
N ASP A 48 -12.63 -38.47 28.05
CA ASP A 48 -13.21 -37.86 26.85
C ASP A 48 -14.52 -37.13 27.18
N ALA A 49 -15.44 -37.75 27.93
CA ALA A 49 -16.69 -37.09 28.32
C ALA A 49 -16.47 -35.80 29.15
N LEU A 50 -15.35 -35.69 29.88
CA LEU A 50 -14.98 -34.47 30.57
C LEU A 50 -14.33 -33.46 29.63
N PHE A 51 -13.48 -33.93 28.71
CA PHE A 51 -12.72 -33.09 27.79
C PHE A 51 -13.58 -32.51 26.66
N GLU A 52 -14.51 -33.28 26.10
CA GLU A 52 -15.44 -32.86 25.04
C GLU A 52 -16.67 -32.11 25.58
N SER A 53 -16.70 -31.80 26.87
CA SER A 53 -17.78 -31.01 27.49
C SER A 53 -17.88 -29.61 26.87
N ASP A 54 -19.09 -29.20 26.51
CA ASP A 54 -19.40 -27.82 26.06
C ASP A 54 -19.06 -26.76 27.11
N ASP A 55 -19.03 -27.14 28.39
CA ASP A 55 -18.47 -26.31 29.46
C ASP A 55 -16.93 -26.30 29.38
N TYR A 56 -16.39 -25.23 28.79
CA TYR A 56 -14.95 -25.00 28.66
C TYR A 56 -14.21 -25.03 30.02
N ALA A 57 -14.83 -24.53 31.08
CA ALA A 57 -14.20 -24.53 32.40
C ALA A 57 -14.05 -25.94 32.96
N LEU A 58 -15.03 -26.82 32.67
CA LEU A 58 -14.94 -28.24 32.98
C LEU A 58 -13.91 -28.94 32.09
N SER A 59 -13.95 -28.73 30.76
CA SER A 59 -13.02 -29.30 29.79
C SER A 59 -11.56 -29.03 30.17
N MET A 60 -11.25 -27.79 30.55
CA MET A 60 -9.90 -27.35 30.92
C MET A 60 -9.58 -27.48 32.43
N SER A 61 -10.44 -28.13 33.22
CA SER A 61 -10.28 -28.23 34.67
C SER A 61 -9.18 -29.20 35.11
N GLN A 62 -8.71 -29.04 36.37
CA GLN A 62 -7.85 -30.03 37.03
C GLN A 62 -8.50 -31.42 37.07
N LYS A 63 -9.82 -31.51 37.22
CA LYS A 63 -10.57 -32.77 37.22
C LYS A 63 -10.40 -33.54 35.90
N THR A 64 -10.40 -32.84 34.77
CA THR A 64 -10.16 -33.45 33.45
C THR A 64 -8.71 -33.88 33.29
N ARG A 65 -7.75 -33.06 33.77
CA ARG A 65 -6.33 -33.43 33.82
C ARG A 65 -6.08 -34.68 34.66
N ASP A 66 -6.74 -34.79 35.82
CA ASP A 66 -6.64 -35.96 36.70
C ASP A 66 -7.20 -37.21 36.04
N ALA A 67 -8.30 -37.08 35.26
CA ALA A 67 -8.87 -38.20 34.51
C ALA A 67 -7.91 -38.71 33.42
N TRP A 68 -7.31 -37.82 32.64
CA TRP A 68 -6.29 -38.18 31.66
C TRP A 68 -5.04 -38.78 32.30
N THR A 69 -4.59 -38.22 33.43
CA THR A 69 -3.44 -38.73 34.18
C THR A 69 -3.71 -40.15 34.72
N ALA A 70 -4.92 -40.41 35.21
CA ALA A 70 -5.32 -41.73 35.68
C ALA A 70 -5.33 -42.77 34.55
N LEU A 71 -5.81 -42.38 33.35
CA LEU A 71 -5.72 -43.22 32.16
C LEU A 71 -4.26 -43.49 31.76
N GLU A 72 -3.43 -42.44 31.68
CA GLU A 72 -2.01 -42.56 31.36
C GLU A 72 -1.32 -43.56 32.28
N THR A 73 -1.51 -43.39 33.58
CA THR A 73 -0.90 -44.26 34.59
C THR A 73 -1.37 -45.70 34.41
N ALA A 74 -2.68 -45.95 34.27
CA ALA A 74 -3.20 -47.30 34.11
C ALA A 74 -2.75 -47.98 32.80
N ALA A 75 -2.69 -47.22 31.71
CA ALA A 75 -2.28 -47.71 30.40
C ALA A 75 -0.76 -47.96 30.31
N SER A 76 0.07 -47.15 30.98
CA SER A 76 1.53 -47.32 31.05
C SER A 76 1.94 -48.64 31.72
N HIS A 77 1.14 -49.13 32.68
CA HIS A 77 1.33 -50.42 33.36
C HIS A 77 0.75 -51.62 32.59
N SER A 78 -0.12 -51.37 31.62
CA SER A 78 -0.72 -52.42 30.80
C SER A 78 0.14 -52.70 29.57
N LYS A 79 0.34 -53.97 29.21
CA LYS A 79 1.22 -54.34 28.09
C LYS A 79 0.47 -54.88 26.89
N VAL A 80 0.88 -54.42 25.71
CA VAL A 80 0.48 -54.90 24.38
C VAL A 80 1.77 -55.28 23.65
N GLN A 81 1.94 -56.56 23.33
CA GLN A 81 3.14 -57.06 22.62
C GLN A 81 4.48 -56.61 23.26
N GLY A 82 4.54 -56.55 24.59
CA GLY A 82 5.73 -56.15 25.35
C GLY A 82 5.94 -54.63 25.52
N GLN A 83 5.11 -53.80 24.89
CA GLN A 83 5.13 -52.33 25.01
C GLN A 83 3.96 -51.84 25.87
N ALA A 84 4.01 -50.60 26.35
CA ALA A 84 2.87 -49.99 27.06
C ALA A 84 1.65 -49.87 26.14
N HIS A 85 0.45 -49.89 26.73
CA HIS A 85 -0.79 -49.76 25.96
C HIS A 85 -0.86 -48.38 25.28
N PRO A 86 -1.28 -48.27 24.00
CA PRO A 86 -1.28 -47.01 23.25
C PRO A 86 -2.13 -45.89 23.87
N LEU A 87 -3.13 -46.23 24.69
CA LEU A 87 -3.91 -45.24 25.46
C LEU A 87 -3.09 -44.39 26.43
N ALA A 88 -1.91 -44.86 26.85
CA ALA A 88 -0.97 -44.02 27.58
C ALA A 88 -0.50 -42.84 26.72
N GLY A 89 -0.25 -43.11 25.43
CA GLY A 89 0.07 -42.08 24.47
C GLY A 89 -1.10 -41.16 24.15
N VAL A 90 -2.32 -41.70 23.97
CA VAL A 90 -3.55 -40.90 23.78
C VAL A 90 -3.74 -39.90 24.93
N ALA A 91 -3.66 -40.38 26.17
CA ALA A 91 -3.78 -39.54 27.36
C ALA A 91 -2.74 -38.41 27.40
N LEU A 92 -1.49 -38.70 27.03
CA LEU A 92 -0.42 -37.71 26.95
C LEU A 92 -0.65 -36.67 25.84
N ILE A 93 -1.23 -37.05 24.69
CA ILE A 93 -1.56 -36.08 23.63
C ILE A 93 -2.67 -35.13 24.11
N ASN A 94 -3.69 -35.62 24.81
CA ASN A 94 -4.73 -34.74 25.37
C ASN A 94 -4.19 -33.82 26.48
N LEU A 95 -3.35 -34.34 27.38
CA LEU A 95 -2.65 -33.51 28.37
C LEU A 95 -1.77 -32.44 27.69
N SER A 96 -1.05 -32.81 26.62
CA SER A 96 -0.26 -31.88 25.82
C SER A 96 -1.12 -30.78 25.20
N SER A 97 -2.29 -31.11 24.64
CA SER A 97 -3.25 -30.13 24.13
C SER A 97 -3.70 -29.16 25.22
N MET A 98 -4.04 -29.68 26.40
CA MET A 98 -4.45 -28.84 27.52
C MET A 98 -3.32 -27.93 28.01
N ASP A 99 -2.08 -28.42 28.03
CA ASP A 99 -0.90 -27.62 28.41
C ASP A 99 -0.60 -26.53 27.38
N GLN A 100 -0.75 -26.84 26.09
CA GLN A 100 -0.58 -25.90 24.99
C GLN A 100 -1.62 -24.77 25.04
N ILE A 101 -2.88 -25.09 25.37
CA ILE A 101 -3.95 -24.09 25.52
C ILE A 101 -3.68 -23.16 26.72
N ASP A 102 -3.18 -23.70 27.83
CA ASP A 102 -2.78 -22.93 29.02
C ASP A 102 -1.45 -22.16 28.85
N GLY A 103 -0.79 -22.29 27.68
CA GLY A 103 0.51 -21.65 27.41
C GLY A 103 1.71 -22.31 28.11
N ARG A 104 1.53 -23.48 28.74
CA ARG A 104 2.60 -24.29 29.36
C ARG A 104 3.35 -25.08 28.28
N ASN A 105 3.92 -24.35 27.33
CA ASN A 105 4.57 -24.90 26.13
C ASN A 105 5.68 -25.93 26.42
N PRO A 106 6.57 -25.77 27.42
CA PRO A 106 7.55 -26.81 27.75
C PRO A 106 6.93 -28.14 28.20
N ASP A 107 5.89 -28.09 29.04
CA ASP A 107 5.15 -29.27 29.50
C ASP A 107 4.43 -29.93 28.32
N ALA A 108 3.78 -29.12 27.48
CA ALA A 108 3.11 -29.57 26.27
C ALA A 108 4.07 -30.32 25.34
N LEU A 109 5.28 -29.80 25.13
CA LEU A 109 6.30 -30.46 24.30
C LEU A 109 6.72 -31.81 24.90
N ALA A 110 6.99 -31.86 26.21
CA ALA A 110 7.39 -33.08 26.90
C ALA A 110 6.30 -34.17 26.84
N HIS A 111 5.03 -33.79 27.03
CA HIS A 111 3.90 -34.69 26.89
C HIS A 111 3.73 -35.17 25.44
N ALA A 112 3.85 -34.28 24.44
CA ALA A 112 3.74 -34.65 23.04
C ALA A 112 4.84 -35.65 22.62
N ASP A 113 6.09 -35.40 23.03
CA ASP A 113 7.22 -36.29 22.71
C ASP A 113 7.03 -37.69 23.30
N ARG A 114 6.64 -37.78 24.57
CA ARG A 114 6.36 -39.07 25.22
C ARG A 114 5.14 -39.76 24.62
N GLY A 115 4.08 -39.01 24.35
CA GLY A 115 2.85 -39.54 23.77
C GLY A 115 3.07 -40.11 22.37
N LEU A 116 3.78 -39.39 21.50
CA LEU A 116 4.16 -39.85 20.16
C LEU A 116 5.09 -41.07 20.23
N ALA A 117 6.06 -41.11 21.15
CA ALA A 117 6.91 -42.29 21.30
C ALA A 117 6.10 -43.57 21.62
N LEU A 118 5.06 -43.45 22.44
CA LEU A 118 4.16 -44.55 22.79
C LEU A 118 3.17 -44.91 21.67
N LEU A 119 2.72 -43.92 20.89
CA LEU A 119 1.79 -44.15 19.78
C LEU A 119 2.44 -44.62 18.49
N SER A 120 3.73 -44.34 18.27
CA SER A 120 4.44 -44.64 17.01
C SER A 120 4.26 -46.09 16.50
N PRO A 121 4.35 -47.14 17.36
CA PRO A 121 4.11 -48.53 16.94
C PRO A 121 2.64 -48.84 16.58
N PHE A 122 1.70 -47.99 17.01
CA PHE A 122 0.25 -48.16 16.88
C PHE A 122 -0.41 -47.03 16.07
N ARG A 123 0.37 -46.21 15.35
CA ARG A 123 -0.11 -44.99 14.69
C ARG A 123 -1.24 -45.23 13.66
N ASP A 124 -1.28 -46.40 13.04
CA ASP A 124 -2.35 -46.76 12.10
C ASP A 124 -3.64 -47.17 12.83
N ALA A 125 -3.56 -47.58 14.08
CA ALA A 125 -4.72 -47.88 14.93
C ALA A 125 -5.28 -46.63 15.62
N TYR A 126 -4.44 -45.62 15.89
CA TYR A 126 -4.84 -44.31 16.43
C TYR A 126 -4.37 -43.14 15.54
N PRO A 127 -4.81 -43.07 14.27
CA PRO A 127 -4.29 -42.10 13.31
C PRO A 127 -4.62 -40.64 13.70
N ILE A 128 -5.78 -40.39 14.31
CA ILE A 128 -6.21 -39.04 14.72
C ILE A 128 -5.27 -38.50 15.81
N TYR A 129 -5.07 -39.24 16.90
CA TYR A 129 -4.17 -38.82 17.99
C TYR A 129 -2.70 -38.73 17.55
N TRP A 130 -2.26 -39.59 16.62
CA TRP A 130 -0.93 -39.47 16.01
C TRP A 130 -0.77 -38.11 15.30
N MET A 131 -1.73 -37.73 14.47
CA MET A 131 -1.71 -36.46 13.74
C MET A 131 -1.85 -35.25 14.66
N GLN A 132 -2.74 -35.31 15.65
CA GLN A 132 -2.89 -34.27 16.68
C GLN A 132 -1.60 -34.07 17.47
N GLY A 133 -0.96 -35.16 17.91
CA GLY A 133 0.31 -35.11 18.63
C GLY A 133 1.43 -34.46 17.83
N LEU A 134 1.56 -34.81 16.54
CA LEU A 134 2.52 -34.14 15.65
C LEU A 134 2.18 -32.66 15.46
N SER A 135 0.89 -32.32 15.29
CA SER A 135 0.44 -30.93 15.15
C SER A 135 0.80 -30.08 16.38
N ILE A 136 0.48 -30.56 17.58
CA ILE A 136 0.75 -29.86 18.84
C ILE A 136 2.26 -29.73 19.04
N LYS A 137 3.01 -30.83 18.90
CA LYS A 137 4.49 -30.80 18.99
C LYS A 137 5.08 -29.75 18.04
N GLY A 138 4.69 -29.79 16.78
CA GLY A 138 5.19 -28.86 15.78
C GLY A 138 4.87 -27.39 16.10
N TYR A 139 3.64 -27.10 16.51
CA TYR A 139 3.23 -25.76 16.95
C TYR A 139 4.03 -25.27 18.17
N VAL A 140 4.17 -26.12 19.18
CA VAL A 140 4.89 -25.81 20.42
C VAL A 140 6.38 -25.59 20.16
N GLN A 141 7.00 -26.41 19.30
CA GLN A 141 8.38 -26.20 18.85
C GLN A 141 8.56 -24.81 18.22
N VAL A 142 7.66 -24.39 17.32
CA VAL A 142 7.70 -23.04 16.72
C VAL A 142 7.55 -21.94 17.77
N THR A 143 6.68 -22.15 18.77
CA THR A 143 6.44 -21.19 19.85
C THR A 143 7.65 -21.06 20.77
N LEU A 144 8.39 -22.15 21.01
CA LEU A 144 9.64 -22.18 21.76
C LEU A 144 10.87 -21.78 20.91
N ASN A 145 10.65 -21.12 19.77
CA ASN A 145 11.68 -20.67 18.83
C ASN A 145 12.53 -21.80 18.20
N GLN A 146 12.06 -23.05 18.22
CA GLN A 146 12.64 -24.21 17.52
C GLN A 146 12.02 -24.36 16.12
N ILE A 147 12.02 -23.26 15.34
CA ILE A 147 11.20 -23.11 14.14
C ILE A 147 11.48 -24.20 13.09
N GLY A 148 12.76 -24.55 12.86
CA GLY A 148 13.16 -25.59 11.89
C GLY A 148 12.60 -26.98 12.24
N ALA A 149 12.75 -27.41 13.49
CA ALA A 149 12.20 -28.67 13.96
C ALA A 149 10.66 -28.70 13.90
N GLY A 150 10.03 -27.57 14.24
CA GLY A 150 8.57 -27.41 14.13
C GLY A 150 8.06 -27.58 12.71
N VAL A 151 8.74 -26.98 11.72
CA VAL A 151 8.41 -27.14 10.29
C VAL A 151 8.52 -28.60 9.84
N GLU A 152 9.56 -29.31 10.24
CA GLU A 152 9.73 -30.73 9.88
C GLU A 152 8.62 -31.61 10.48
N THR A 153 8.29 -31.40 11.76
CA THR A 153 7.20 -32.12 12.43
C THR A 153 5.85 -31.84 11.77
N LEU A 154 5.56 -30.58 11.41
CA LEU A 154 4.31 -30.20 10.74
C LEU A 154 4.24 -30.70 9.30
N ALA A 155 5.38 -30.80 8.61
CA ALA A 155 5.47 -31.43 7.30
C ALA A 155 5.23 -32.95 7.37
N GLU A 156 5.68 -33.62 8.43
CA GLU A 156 5.34 -35.02 8.71
C GLU A 156 3.84 -35.18 8.95
N ALA A 157 3.25 -34.35 9.82
CA ALA A 157 1.82 -34.34 10.08
C ALA A 157 1.00 -34.16 8.80
N SER A 158 1.40 -33.19 7.95
CA SER A 158 0.77 -32.90 6.66
C SER A 158 0.81 -34.11 5.71
N ARG A 159 1.97 -34.77 5.58
CA ARG A 159 2.10 -35.97 4.73
C ARG A 159 1.26 -37.14 5.25
N TYR A 160 1.21 -37.30 6.58
CA TYR A 160 0.45 -38.39 7.19
C TYR A 160 -1.06 -38.20 6.97
N ILE A 161 -1.57 -36.97 7.18
CA ILE A 161 -3.00 -36.69 6.97
C ILE A 161 -3.40 -36.79 5.50
N ASP A 162 -2.57 -36.32 4.57
CA ASP A 162 -2.85 -36.50 3.14
C ASP A 162 -2.91 -37.98 2.76
N GLY A 163 -1.99 -38.80 3.29
CA GLY A 163 -2.04 -40.24 3.13
C GLY A 163 -3.27 -40.88 3.78
N TYR A 164 -3.73 -40.38 4.93
CA TYR A 164 -4.92 -40.89 5.63
C TYR A 164 -6.17 -40.64 4.79
N PHE A 165 -6.33 -39.41 4.29
CA PHE A 165 -7.41 -39.04 3.39
C PHE A 165 -7.40 -39.85 2.08
N ALA A 166 -6.23 -40.16 1.52
CA ALA A 166 -6.12 -40.94 0.30
C ALA A 166 -6.57 -42.40 0.45
N ARG A 167 -6.44 -42.98 1.66
CA ARG A 167 -6.78 -44.39 1.94
C ARG A 167 -8.12 -44.59 2.65
N THR A 168 -8.70 -43.53 3.20
CA THR A 168 -9.97 -43.58 3.94
C THR A 168 -11.14 -43.28 3.01
N PRO A 169 -12.21 -44.11 2.98
CA PRO A 169 -13.39 -43.84 2.16
C PRO A 169 -14.03 -42.49 2.49
N PRO A 170 -14.54 -41.71 1.51
CA PRO A 170 -15.11 -40.38 1.75
C PRO A 170 -16.21 -40.34 2.83
N LYS A 171 -17.01 -41.40 2.96
CA LYS A 171 -18.07 -41.50 3.98
C LYS A 171 -17.56 -41.65 5.42
N ALA A 172 -16.29 -42.00 5.60
CA ALA A 172 -15.65 -42.15 6.91
C ALA A 172 -14.80 -40.92 7.29
N LEU A 173 -14.78 -39.89 6.44
CA LEU A 173 -14.15 -38.60 6.72
C LEU A 173 -15.24 -37.63 7.15
N ASP A 174 -15.23 -37.28 8.44
CA ASP A 174 -16.16 -36.32 9.03
C ASP A 174 -15.59 -34.90 9.03
N GLU A 175 -16.41 -33.97 9.52
CA GLU A 175 -16.03 -32.56 9.66
C GLU A 175 -14.78 -32.39 10.53
N SER A 176 -14.67 -33.14 11.63
CA SER A 176 -13.52 -33.12 12.55
C SER A 176 -12.22 -33.50 11.86
N ALA A 177 -12.22 -34.52 11.00
CA ALA A 177 -11.05 -34.91 10.21
C ALA A 177 -10.63 -33.81 9.22
N MET A 178 -11.59 -33.15 8.57
CA MET A 178 -11.32 -32.02 7.67
C MET A 178 -10.77 -30.81 8.44
N MET A 179 -11.31 -30.53 9.62
CA MET A 179 -10.83 -29.45 10.49
C MET A 179 -9.42 -29.71 11.00
N LEU A 180 -9.09 -30.96 11.38
CA LEU A 180 -7.73 -31.35 11.73
C LEU A 180 -6.76 -31.15 10.56
N LYS A 181 -7.17 -31.54 9.33
CA LYS A 181 -6.39 -31.29 8.11
C LYS A 181 -6.14 -29.80 7.90
N SER A 182 -7.17 -28.98 8.08
CA SER A 182 -7.05 -27.52 7.99
C SER A 182 -6.07 -26.95 9.02
N ASN A 183 -6.16 -27.38 10.27
CA ASN A 183 -5.35 -26.88 11.37
C ASN A 183 -3.87 -27.24 11.24
N ILE A 184 -3.56 -28.48 10.83
CA ILE A 184 -2.18 -28.92 10.55
C ILE A 184 -1.57 -28.07 9.43
N ALA A 185 -2.30 -27.92 8.32
CA ALA A 185 -1.84 -27.14 7.19
C ALA A 185 -1.66 -25.65 7.53
N PHE A 186 -2.56 -25.10 8.37
CA PHE A 186 -2.45 -23.73 8.88
C PHE A 186 -1.18 -23.54 9.73
N ALA A 187 -0.96 -24.39 10.73
CA ALA A 187 0.21 -24.32 11.60
C ALA A 187 1.50 -24.47 10.77
N HIS A 188 1.50 -25.38 9.79
CA HIS A 188 2.62 -25.56 8.86
C HIS A 188 2.89 -24.29 8.05
N ALA A 189 1.86 -23.63 7.52
CA ALA A 189 1.98 -22.38 6.80
C ALA A 189 2.59 -21.25 7.65
N GLN A 190 2.13 -21.10 8.90
CA GLN A 190 2.66 -20.11 9.84
C GLN A 190 4.15 -20.37 10.14
N ALA A 191 4.51 -21.64 10.36
CA ALA A 191 5.89 -22.05 10.63
C ALA A 191 6.82 -21.77 9.44
N LEU A 192 6.38 -22.09 8.22
CA LEU A 192 7.11 -21.80 6.98
C LEU A 192 7.30 -20.30 6.77
N SER A 193 6.27 -19.49 7.05
CA SER A 193 6.35 -18.03 6.93
C SER A 193 7.39 -17.44 7.90
N ARG A 194 7.51 -17.96 9.12
CA ARG A 194 8.56 -17.53 10.07
C ARG A 194 9.99 -17.84 9.60
N LEU A 195 10.17 -18.87 8.77
CA LEU A 195 11.47 -19.16 8.12
C LEU A 195 11.69 -18.36 6.82
N GLY A 196 10.76 -17.47 6.44
CA GLY A 196 10.81 -16.76 5.16
C GLY A 196 10.51 -17.64 3.94
N ARG A 197 10.08 -18.89 4.13
CA ARG A 197 9.70 -19.84 3.06
C ARG A 197 8.28 -19.56 2.55
N ASN A 198 8.03 -18.30 2.16
CA ASN A 198 6.69 -17.77 1.91
C ASN A 198 5.96 -18.48 0.75
N SER A 199 6.67 -18.94 -0.29
CA SER A 199 6.06 -19.68 -1.39
C SER A 199 5.46 -21.02 -0.94
N GLU A 200 6.17 -21.74 -0.06
CA GLU A 200 5.67 -22.99 0.51
C GLU A 200 4.57 -22.73 1.54
N ALA A 201 4.69 -21.63 2.30
CA ALA A 201 3.65 -21.20 3.23
C ALA A 201 2.31 -20.94 2.53
N VAL A 202 2.32 -20.32 1.34
CA VAL A 202 1.11 -20.12 0.53
C VAL A 202 0.47 -21.44 0.12
N GLU A 203 1.26 -22.43 -0.29
CA GLU A 203 0.75 -23.76 -0.65
C GLU A 203 0.09 -24.46 0.54
N ALA A 204 0.75 -24.43 1.72
CA ALA A 204 0.19 -24.98 2.95
C ALA A 204 -1.09 -24.23 3.38
N GLN A 205 -1.11 -22.90 3.26
CA GLN A 205 -2.30 -22.09 3.57
C GLN A 205 -3.46 -22.36 2.61
N ARG A 206 -3.18 -22.62 1.32
CA ARG A 206 -4.22 -23.02 0.36
C ARG A 206 -4.88 -24.33 0.78
N ARG A 207 -4.09 -25.35 1.13
CA ARG A 207 -4.61 -26.63 1.63
C ARG A 207 -5.43 -26.48 2.90
N SER A 208 -5.00 -25.58 3.79
CA SER A 208 -5.77 -25.24 4.99
C SER A 208 -7.14 -24.66 4.66
N MET A 209 -7.19 -23.74 3.70
CA MET A 209 -8.41 -23.09 3.25
C MET A 209 -9.35 -24.07 2.54
N GLU A 210 -8.85 -24.86 1.59
CA GLU A 210 -9.62 -25.88 0.87
C GLU A 210 -10.26 -26.89 1.84
N ALA A 211 -9.52 -27.37 2.84
CA ALA A 211 -10.03 -28.30 3.84
C ALA A 211 -11.13 -27.68 4.72
N ARG A 212 -10.97 -26.41 5.13
CA ARG A 212 -11.96 -25.71 5.98
C ARG A 212 -13.24 -25.37 5.22
N VAL A 213 -13.11 -24.97 3.96
CA VAL A 213 -14.24 -24.73 3.05
C VAL A 213 -15.01 -26.03 2.78
N ALA A 214 -14.31 -27.15 2.58
CA ALA A 214 -14.93 -28.46 2.42
C ALA A 214 -15.68 -28.93 3.70
N ALA A 215 -15.17 -28.59 4.89
CA ALA A 215 -15.79 -28.94 6.17
C ALA A 215 -17.06 -28.12 6.44
N SER A 216 -16.97 -26.79 6.34
CA SER A 216 -17.99 -25.86 6.83
C SER A 216 -18.93 -25.32 5.74
N GLY A 217 -18.61 -25.55 4.47
CA GLY A 217 -19.33 -25.02 3.31
C GLY A 217 -18.84 -23.62 2.89
N GLN A 218 -18.89 -23.36 1.58
CA GLN A 218 -18.29 -22.16 0.95
C GLN A 218 -18.82 -20.80 1.41
N ASN A 219 -20.02 -20.77 2.02
CA ASN A 219 -20.71 -19.55 2.45
C ASN A 219 -20.71 -19.38 3.98
N SER A 220 -19.98 -20.21 4.73
CA SER A 220 -19.95 -20.16 6.18
C SER A 220 -19.04 -19.02 6.68
N ALA A 221 -19.22 -18.64 7.95
CA ALA A 221 -18.31 -17.71 8.59
C ALA A 221 -16.88 -18.26 8.71
N ASP A 222 -16.69 -19.58 8.80
CA ASP A 222 -15.38 -20.23 8.80
C ASP A 222 -14.70 -20.17 7.43
N ALA A 223 -15.46 -20.31 6.34
CA ALA A 223 -14.97 -20.12 4.98
C ALA A 223 -14.49 -18.69 4.75
N VAL A 224 -15.24 -17.68 5.23
CA VAL A 224 -14.78 -16.27 5.24
C VAL A 224 -13.44 -16.15 5.96
N GLY A 225 -13.32 -16.78 7.13
CA GLY A 225 -12.07 -16.96 7.88
C GLY A 225 -10.91 -17.42 7.01
N ALA A 226 -11.13 -18.55 6.34
CA ALA A 226 -10.16 -19.19 5.49
C ALA A 226 -9.73 -18.33 4.29
N TYR A 227 -10.67 -17.64 3.64
CA TYR A 227 -10.40 -16.79 2.48
C TYR A 227 -9.49 -15.60 2.84
N TYR A 228 -9.80 -14.84 3.89
CA TYR A 228 -8.95 -13.68 4.23
C TYR A 228 -7.59 -14.10 4.78
N MET A 229 -7.48 -15.25 5.47
CA MET A 229 -6.19 -15.77 5.93
C MET A 229 -5.32 -16.23 4.77
N TYR A 230 -5.93 -16.83 3.74
CA TYR A 230 -5.22 -17.16 2.51
C TYR A 230 -4.76 -15.90 1.76
N ALA A 231 -5.62 -14.89 1.65
CA ALA A 231 -5.24 -13.58 1.10
C ALA A 231 -4.06 -12.95 1.85
N GLN A 232 -4.06 -12.99 3.19
CA GLN A 232 -2.94 -12.48 3.99
C GLN A 232 -1.63 -13.25 3.75
N MET A 233 -1.69 -14.56 3.52
CA MET A 233 -0.49 -15.35 3.20
C MET A 233 0.01 -15.07 1.77
N LEU A 234 -0.91 -14.91 0.81
CA LEU A 234 -0.58 -14.46 -0.55
C LEU A 234 0.12 -13.10 -0.53
N SER A 235 -0.41 -12.14 0.23
CA SER A 235 0.20 -10.81 0.35
C SER A 235 1.58 -10.84 1.01
N ARG A 236 1.80 -11.69 2.02
CA ARG A 236 3.15 -11.93 2.59
C ARG A 236 4.14 -12.54 1.60
N ALA A 237 3.65 -13.22 0.57
CA ALA A 237 4.46 -13.75 -0.52
C ALA A 237 4.55 -12.79 -1.72
N ASP A 238 4.12 -11.53 -1.55
CA ASP A 238 4.07 -10.49 -2.58
C ASP A 238 3.20 -10.88 -3.80
N ARG A 239 2.14 -11.68 -3.56
CA ARG A 239 1.13 -12.09 -4.57
C ARG A 239 -0.15 -11.27 -4.40
N ASP A 240 0.00 -9.94 -4.36
CA ASP A 240 -1.08 -9.02 -3.95
C ASP A 240 -2.31 -9.06 -4.89
N ALA A 241 -2.13 -9.29 -6.19
CA ALA A 241 -3.24 -9.41 -7.13
C ALA A 241 -4.14 -10.63 -6.83
N GLU A 242 -3.53 -11.77 -6.50
CA GLU A 242 -4.28 -12.97 -6.09
C GLU A 242 -4.86 -12.79 -4.68
N ALA A 243 -4.11 -12.14 -3.78
CA ALA A 243 -4.60 -11.82 -2.44
C ALA A 243 -5.89 -11.00 -2.50
N GLU A 244 -5.99 -10.04 -3.41
CA GLU A 244 -7.16 -9.16 -3.53
C GLU A 244 -8.41 -9.95 -3.94
N ILE A 245 -8.27 -10.92 -4.85
CA ILE A 245 -9.38 -11.80 -5.26
C ILE A 245 -10.00 -12.48 -4.03
N TYR A 246 -9.16 -13.10 -3.19
CA TYR A 246 -9.65 -13.82 -2.00
C TYR A 246 -10.10 -12.87 -0.88
N ALA A 247 -9.49 -11.69 -0.74
CA ALA A 247 -9.93 -10.69 0.23
C ALA A 247 -11.32 -10.13 -0.12
N ARG A 248 -11.59 -9.84 -1.41
CA ARG A 248 -12.92 -9.44 -1.89
C ARG A 248 -13.92 -10.57 -1.74
N LEU A 249 -13.57 -11.79 -2.15
CA LEU A 249 -14.42 -12.96 -1.94
C LEU A 249 -14.82 -13.12 -0.47
N ALA A 250 -13.90 -12.90 0.48
CA ALA A 250 -14.19 -12.95 1.90
C ALA A 250 -15.22 -11.88 2.32
N VAL A 251 -15.07 -10.64 1.84
CA VAL A 251 -15.99 -9.53 2.14
C VAL A 251 -17.37 -9.74 1.50
N ASP A 252 -17.42 -10.20 0.26
CA ASP A 252 -18.67 -10.45 -0.48
C ASP A 252 -19.45 -11.59 0.18
N THR A 253 -18.77 -12.72 0.42
CA THR A 253 -19.35 -13.88 1.13
C THR A 253 -19.85 -13.48 2.51
N ALA A 254 -19.07 -12.68 3.26
CA ALA A 254 -19.50 -12.20 4.57
C ALA A 254 -20.70 -11.25 4.50
N THR A 255 -20.78 -10.41 3.47
CA THR A 255 -21.88 -9.45 3.29
C THR A 255 -23.19 -10.16 2.94
N ASP A 256 -23.13 -11.21 2.11
CA ASP A 256 -24.30 -11.89 1.59
C ASP A 256 -24.81 -13.03 2.48
N HIS A 257 -23.92 -13.65 3.27
CA HIS A 257 -24.23 -14.92 3.94
C HIS A 257 -23.92 -14.97 5.44
N VAL A 258 -23.21 -13.98 5.99
CA VAL A 258 -22.80 -13.98 7.39
C VAL A 258 -23.46 -12.83 8.15
N ASP A 259 -23.82 -13.07 9.42
CA ASP A 259 -24.33 -12.00 10.29
C ASP A 259 -23.30 -10.86 10.38
N ARG A 260 -23.75 -9.61 10.24
CA ARG A 260 -22.87 -8.44 10.25
C ARG A 260 -22.15 -8.21 11.58
N LYS A 261 -22.62 -8.82 12.67
CA LYS A 261 -21.97 -8.80 13.99
C LYS A 261 -20.98 -9.95 14.17
N HIS A 262 -20.86 -10.87 13.21
CA HIS A 262 -19.91 -11.95 13.31
C HIS A 262 -18.46 -11.42 13.22
N PRO A 263 -17.53 -11.84 14.10
CA PRO A 263 -16.15 -11.33 14.10
C PRO A 263 -15.41 -11.47 12.77
N ASN A 264 -15.68 -12.55 12.02
CA ASN A 264 -15.07 -12.76 10.70
C ASN A 264 -15.48 -11.71 9.66
N TYR A 265 -16.63 -11.04 9.80
CA TYR A 265 -16.97 -9.95 8.88
C TYR A 265 -16.06 -8.74 9.07
N ALA A 266 -15.88 -8.30 10.32
CA ALA A 266 -14.95 -7.20 10.63
C ALA A 266 -13.51 -7.53 10.23
N ARG A 267 -13.07 -8.79 10.42
CA ARG A 267 -11.73 -9.24 10.01
C ARG A 267 -11.56 -9.30 8.50
N ALA A 268 -12.59 -9.69 7.74
CA ALA A 268 -12.54 -9.67 6.28
C ALA A 268 -12.41 -8.22 5.75
N LEU A 269 -13.21 -7.29 6.29
CA LEU A 269 -13.11 -5.86 5.95
C LEU A 269 -11.73 -5.29 6.30
N GLU A 270 -11.18 -5.63 7.48
CA GLU A 270 -9.85 -5.21 7.88
C GLU A 270 -8.75 -5.78 6.98
N ALA A 271 -8.83 -7.08 6.63
CA ALA A 271 -7.86 -7.71 5.76
C ALA A 271 -7.84 -7.08 4.36
N LEU A 272 -9.02 -6.83 3.77
CA LEU A 272 -9.12 -6.12 2.50
C LEU A 272 -8.61 -4.67 2.63
N GLY A 273 -9.00 -3.97 3.69
CA GLY A 273 -8.55 -2.60 3.96
C GLY A 273 -7.03 -2.49 4.07
N LEU A 274 -6.37 -3.41 4.80
CA LEU A 274 -4.92 -3.44 4.92
C LEU A 274 -4.22 -3.78 3.60
N LEU A 275 -4.76 -4.73 2.84
CA LEU A 275 -4.24 -5.08 1.52
C LEU A 275 -4.32 -3.89 0.56
N LEU A 276 -5.47 -3.20 0.52
CA LEU A 276 -5.66 -2.01 -0.30
C LEU A 276 -4.70 -0.87 0.11
N SER A 277 -4.47 -0.70 1.42
CA SER A 277 -3.48 0.28 1.91
C SER A 277 -2.07 -0.04 1.42
N ARG A 278 -1.67 -1.32 1.52
CA ARG A 278 -0.38 -1.84 1.04
C ARG A 278 -0.21 -1.65 -0.47
N THR A 279 -1.27 -1.83 -1.25
CA THR A 279 -1.23 -1.61 -2.71
C THR A 279 -1.48 -0.14 -3.10
N GLY A 280 -1.42 0.79 -2.15
CA GLY A 280 -1.51 2.24 -2.40
C GLY A 280 -2.93 2.78 -2.62
N ARG A 281 -3.96 1.92 -2.59
CA ARG A 281 -5.41 2.25 -2.67
C ARG A 281 -5.95 2.74 -1.33
N ARG A 282 -5.24 3.70 -0.72
CA ARG A 282 -5.46 4.16 0.66
C ARG A 282 -6.83 4.80 0.92
N ASN A 283 -7.44 5.44 -0.09
CA ASN A 283 -8.78 6.02 0.06
C ASN A 283 -9.86 4.94 0.16
N GLU A 284 -9.75 3.87 -0.63
CA GLU A 284 -10.68 2.75 -0.57
C GLU A 284 -10.50 1.96 0.74
N SER A 285 -9.24 1.77 1.16
CA SER A 285 -8.89 1.19 2.46
C SER A 285 -9.60 1.89 3.62
N LEU A 286 -9.68 3.23 3.59
CA LEU A 286 -10.28 4.04 4.66
C LEU A 286 -11.70 3.57 5.00
N ALA A 287 -12.56 3.43 3.99
CA ALA A 287 -13.96 3.04 4.18
C ALA A 287 -14.09 1.63 4.79
N TYR A 288 -13.24 0.69 4.37
CA TYR A 288 -13.23 -0.67 4.91
C TYR A 288 -12.75 -0.71 6.37
N LEU A 289 -11.70 0.03 6.71
CA LEU A 289 -11.17 0.09 8.08
C LEU A 289 -12.15 0.78 9.04
N GLU A 290 -12.79 1.88 8.62
CA GLU A 290 -13.81 2.57 9.43
C GLU A 290 -15.00 1.66 9.74
N ARG A 291 -15.50 0.91 8.75
CA ARG A 291 -16.57 -0.09 8.96
C ARG A 291 -16.13 -1.22 9.89
N SER A 292 -14.90 -1.73 9.74
CA SER A 292 -14.35 -2.75 10.64
C SER A 292 -14.29 -2.28 12.09
N ILE A 293 -13.81 -1.05 12.34
CA ILE A 293 -13.75 -0.44 13.67
C ILE A 293 -15.14 -0.26 14.27
N ALA A 294 -16.12 0.19 13.48
CA ALA A 294 -17.50 0.35 13.94
C ALA A 294 -18.10 -0.98 14.41
N ILE A 295 -17.89 -2.07 13.67
CA ILE A 295 -18.34 -3.41 14.06
C ILE A 295 -17.61 -3.87 15.32
N LYS A 296 -16.28 -3.76 15.39
CA LYS A 296 -15.49 -4.16 16.57
C LYS A 296 -15.92 -3.42 17.83
N ARG A 297 -16.25 -2.13 17.72
CA ARG A 297 -16.78 -1.32 18.82
C ARG A 297 -18.10 -1.87 19.34
N GLU A 298 -19.00 -2.29 18.45
CA GLU A 298 -20.30 -2.85 18.81
C GLU A 298 -20.18 -4.26 19.39
N THR A 299 -19.31 -5.12 18.83
CA THR A 299 -19.26 -6.55 19.16
C THR A 299 -18.32 -6.88 20.32
N SER A 300 -17.12 -6.28 20.32
CA SER A 300 -16.05 -6.58 21.29
C SER A 300 -15.88 -5.49 22.33
N GLY A 301 -16.52 -4.34 22.14
CA GLY A 301 -16.35 -3.16 22.97
C GLY A 301 -15.00 -2.47 22.78
N THR A 302 -14.84 -1.32 23.45
CA THR A 302 -13.63 -0.49 23.36
C THR A 302 -12.49 -0.96 24.26
N LYS A 303 -12.72 -1.96 25.12
CA LYS A 303 -11.71 -2.54 26.03
C LYS A 303 -11.20 -3.87 25.50
N SER A 304 -10.66 -3.87 24.29
CA SER A 304 -10.14 -5.09 23.66
C SER A 304 -8.97 -4.80 22.73
N LEU A 305 -7.96 -5.67 22.75
CA LEU A 305 -6.79 -5.56 21.85
C LEU A 305 -7.22 -5.49 20.37
N ALA A 306 -8.28 -6.22 20.00
CA ALA A 306 -8.79 -6.21 18.62
C ALA A 306 -9.27 -4.82 18.17
N PHE A 307 -9.85 -4.03 19.09
CA PHE A 307 -10.26 -2.65 18.85
C PHE A 307 -9.05 -1.71 18.79
N ASP A 308 -8.11 -1.84 19.73
CA ASP A 308 -6.90 -1.00 19.78
C ASP A 308 -5.99 -1.19 18.56
N PHE A 309 -5.82 -2.43 18.08
CA PHE A 309 -5.12 -2.70 16.82
C PHE A 309 -5.83 -2.08 15.62
N ALA A 310 -7.17 -2.06 15.61
CA ALA A 310 -7.93 -1.46 14.53
C ALA A 310 -7.73 0.06 14.48
N LEU A 311 -7.73 0.73 15.63
CA LEU A 311 -7.41 2.16 15.75
C LEU A 311 -5.99 2.45 15.27
N GLN A 312 -5.01 1.64 15.69
CA GLN A 312 -3.62 1.80 15.24
C GLN A 312 -3.49 1.61 13.72
N ASN A 313 -4.19 0.63 13.14
CA ASN A 313 -4.19 0.39 11.70
C ASN A 313 -4.78 1.57 10.91
N LEU A 314 -5.87 2.16 11.40
CA LEU A 314 -6.46 3.36 10.81
C LEU A 314 -5.52 4.57 10.94
N GLY A 315 -4.91 4.78 12.11
CA GLY A 315 -3.89 5.81 12.29
C GLY A 315 -2.72 5.67 11.31
N ASN A 316 -2.22 4.45 11.12
CA ASN A 316 -1.15 4.16 10.17
C ASN A 316 -1.54 4.43 8.72
N LEU A 317 -2.81 4.23 8.35
CA LEU A 317 -3.32 4.59 7.02
C LEU A 317 -3.33 6.11 6.81
N LEU A 318 -3.60 6.89 7.86
CA LEU A 318 -3.76 8.34 7.80
C LEU A 318 -2.43 9.09 7.70
N LEU A 319 -1.33 8.55 8.25
CA LEU A 319 0.02 9.15 8.16
C LEU A 319 0.47 9.43 6.70
N PRO A 320 0.49 8.45 5.78
CA PRO A 320 0.89 8.68 4.38
C PRO A 320 -0.14 9.51 3.58
N LEU A 321 -1.37 9.66 4.09
CA LEU A 321 -2.36 10.61 3.57
C LEU A 321 -2.16 12.02 4.11
N GLU A 322 -1.13 12.22 4.94
CA GLU A 322 -0.77 13.46 5.61
C GLU A 322 -1.85 14.03 6.55
N ARG A 323 -2.79 13.20 7.00
CA ARG A 323 -3.90 13.51 7.92
C ARG A 323 -3.50 13.32 9.39
N TYR A 324 -2.47 14.05 9.80
CA TYR A 324 -1.82 13.87 11.11
C TYR A 324 -2.70 14.28 12.30
N ASP A 325 -3.58 15.25 12.11
CA ASP A 325 -4.56 15.72 13.09
C ASP A 325 -5.62 14.66 13.40
N GLU A 326 -5.97 13.84 12.42
CA GLU A 326 -6.91 12.72 12.59
C GLU A 326 -6.22 11.44 13.07
N ALA A 327 -4.95 11.22 12.68
CA ALA A 327 -4.18 10.04 13.08
C ALA A 327 -3.80 10.04 14.58
N GLU A 328 -3.36 11.18 15.10
CA GLU A 328 -2.89 11.31 16.48
C GLU A 328 -3.91 10.85 17.55
N PRO A 329 -5.17 11.31 17.57
CA PRO A 329 -6.12 10.89 18.61
C PRO A 329 -6.36 9.38 18.58
N LEU A 330 -6.33 8.74 17.41
CA LEU A 330 -6.45 7.28 17.28
C LEU A 330 -5.26 6.56 17.92
N PHE A 331 -4.04 7.07 17.70
CA PHE A 331 -2.84 6.51 18.33
C PHE A 331 -2.84 6.70 19.84
N LEU A 332 -3.31 7.84 20.35
CA LEU A 332 -3.42 8.09 21.79
C LEU A 332 -4.52 7.25 22.46
N GLU A 333 -5.59 6.93 21.75
CA GLU A 333 -6.61 6.00 22.24
C GLU A 333 -6.05 4.56 22.26
N ALA A 334 -5.43 4.11 21.17
CA ALA A 334 -4.79 2.80 21.10
C ALA A 334 -3.67 2.63 22.15
N GLU A 335 -2.83 3.65 22.36
CA GLU A 335 -1.77 3.65 23.37
C GLU A 335 -2.30 3.35 24.77
N ARG A 336 -3.41 4.01 25.13
CA ARG A 336 -4.08 3.82 26.43
C ARG A 336 -4.71 2.44 26.53
N GLY A 337 -5.40 1.98 25.49
CA GLY A 337 -6.02 0.64 25.46
C GLY A 337 -4.98 -0.47 25.61
N PHE A 338 -3.89 -0.43 24.85
CA PHE A 338 -2.77 -1.37 25.00
C PHE A 338 -2.17 -1.32 26.40
N ARG A 339 -1.94 -0.12 26.95
CA ARG A 339 -1.37 0.02 28.29
C ARG A 339 -2.29 -0.51 29.38
N ASP A 340 -3.59 -0.25 29.28
CA ASP A 340 -4.57 -0.70 30.27
C ASP A 340 -4.72 -2.24 30.27
N ILE A 341 -4.50 -2.90 29.12
CA ILE A 341 -4.62 -4.36 28.97
C ILE A 341 -3.30 -5.10 29.23
N GLU A 342 -2.20 -4.62 28.65
CA GLU A 342 -0.89 -5.30 28.63
C GLU A 342 0.11 -4.70 29.66
N GLY A 343 -0.19 -3.54 30.24
CA GLY A 343 0.65 -2.84 31.22
C GLY A 343 1.62 -1.81 30.63
N ASP A 344 2.37 -1.12 31.50
CA ASP A 344 3.26 0.00 31.16
C ASP A 344 4.43 -0.36 30.24
N THR A 345 4.83 -1.64 30.21
CA THR A 345 5.92 -2.16 29.37
C THR A 345 5.42 -2.71 28.04
N SER A 346 4.15 -2.49 27.68
CA SER A 346 3.58 -2.94 26.41
C SER A 346 4.34 -2.36 25.20
N PRO A 347 4.93 -3.21 24.33
CA PRO A 347 5.56 -2.77 23.09
C PRO A 347 4.56 -2.08 22.13
N GLN A 348 3.29 -2.51 22.15
CA GLN A 348 2.20 -1.99 21.34
C GLN A 348 1.85 -0.57 21.80
N SER A 349 1.73 -0.37 23.12
CA SER A 349 1.53 0.96 23.71
C SER A 349 2.67 1.92 23.34
N ALA A 350 3.92 1.49 23.52
CA ALA A 350 5.08 2.30 23.18
C ALA A 350 5.13 2.65 21.68
N ARG A 351 4.78 1.70 20.80
CA ARG A 351 4.67 1.93 19.35
C ARG A 351 3.58 2.94 19.00
N ALA A 352 2.39 2.81 19.57
CA ALA A 352 1.30 3.76 19.35
C ALA A 352 1.70 5.18 19.84
N LEU A 353 2.39 5.27 20.99
CA LEU A 353 2.91 6.54 21.49
C LEU A 353 3.96 7.16 20.55
N ALA A 354 4.84 6.35 19.96
CA ALA A 354 5.81 6.82 18.98
C ALA A 354 5.12 7.44 17.76
N PHE A 355 4.11 6.76 17.19
CA PHE A 355 3.34 7.31 16.07
C PHE A 355 2.57 8.58 16.43
N ALA A 356 2.02 8.67 17.65
CA ALA A 356 1.45 9.92 18.15
C ALA A 356 2.50 11.05 18.29
N GLY A 357 3.76 10.69 18.60
CA GLY A 357 4.89 11.62 18.59
C GLY A 357 5.25 12.10 17.18
N VAL A 358 5.27 11.20 16.20
CA VAL A 358 5.47 11.54 14.77
C VAL A 358 4.38 12.49 14.27
N ALA A 359 3.11 12.19 14.57
CA ALA A 359 1.99 13.05 14.20
C ALA A 359 2.08 14.43 14.88
N ALA A 360 2.48 14.50 16.15
CA ALA A 360 2.71 15.76 16.84
C ALA A 360 3.86 16.58 16.22
N PHE A 361 4.94 15.90 15.78
CA PHE A 361 6.04 16.55 15.08
C PHE A 361 5.57 17.16 13.76
N ALA A 362 4.81 16.40 12.97
CA ALA A 362 4.18 16.84 11.72
C ALA A 362 3.24 18.04 11.89
N GLN A 363 2.65 18.16 13.07
CA GLN A 363 1.77 19.26 13.47
C GLN A 363 2.53 20.47 14.05
N GLY A 364 3.86 20.43 14.12
CA GLY A 364 4.68 21.50 14.69
C GLY A 364 4.71 21.56 16.22
N ARG A 365 4.07 20.61 16.92
CA ARG A 365 4.07 20.51 18.39
C ARG A 365 5.32 19.78 18.89
N ARG A 366 6.46 20.46 18.71
CA ARG A 366 7.80 19.89 18.88
C ARG A 366 8.09 19.33 20.28
N GLU A 367 7.75 20.06 21.34
CA GLU A 367 8.03 19.59 22.71
C GLU A 367 7.20 18.34 23.08
N GLU A 368 5.93 18.29 22.66
CA GLU A 368 5.11 17.10 22.82
C GLU A 368 5.68 15.91 22.04
N ALA A 369 6.13 16.14 20.80
CA ALA A 369 6.77 15.11 19.99
C ALA A 369 8.01 14.55 20.68
N ILE A 370 8.93 15.41 21.14
CA ILE A 370 10.14 14.98 21.85
C ILE A 370 9.78 14.17 23.10
N SER A 371 8.86 14.67 23.92
CA SER A 371 8.42 13.99 25.15
C SER A 371 7.86 12.59 24.86
N ARG A 372 6.97 12.47 23.88
CA ARG A 372 6.33 11.19 23.51
C ARG A 372 7.32 10.21 22.92
N LEU A 373 8.20 10.67 22.02
CA LEU A 373 9.22 9.83 21.37
C LEU A 373 10.26 9.32 22.41
N GLN A 374 10.72 10.18 23.32
CA GLN A 374 11.61 9.77 24.42
C GLN A 374 10.93 8.76 25.35
N THR A 375 9.65 8.98 25.67
CA THR A 375 8.86 8.06 26.52
C THR A 375 8.66 6.71 25.83
N ALA A 376 8.33 6.71 24.54
CA ALA A 376 8.19 5.49 23.75
C ALA A 376 9.50 4.68 23.73
N LEU A 377 10.65 5.32 23.45
CA LEU A 377 11.96 4.67 23.50
C LEU A 377 12.27 4.08 24.87
N ALA A 378 12.00 4.82 25.94
CA ALA A 378 12.23 4.35 27.30
C ALA A 378 11.40 3.09 27.60
N ARG A 379 10.11 3.10 27.26
CA ARG A 379 9.21 1.95 27.45
C ARG A 379 9.63 0.74 26.61
N GLY A 380 10.00 0.95 25.35
CA GLY A 380 10.50 -0.12 24.48
C GLY A 380 11.72 -0.83 25.06
N ARG A 381 12.72 -0.04 25.53
CA ARG A 381 13.94 -0.57 26.15
C ARG A 381 13.66 -1.35 27.45
N THR A 382 12.64 -0.96 28.21
CA THR A 382 12.25 -1.68 29.44
C THR A 382 11.45 -2.95 29.18
N GLY A 383 10.70 -3.02 28.08
CA GLY A 383 9.84 -4.15 27.73
C GLY A 383 10.61 -5.36 27.20
N SER A 384 11.70 -5.13 26.46
CA SER A 384 12.62 -6.19 26.01
C SER A 384 13.99 -5.60 25.69
N ALA A 385 15.06 -6.29 26.11
CA ALA A 385 16.43 -5.94 25.74
C ALA A 385 16.75 -6.20 24.25
N GLU A 386 15.86 -6.92 23.55
CA GLU A 386 16.03 -7.31 22.14
C GLU A 386 15.27 -6.38 21.16
N ASP A 387 14.36 -5.51 21.63
CA ASP A 387 13.48 -4.68 20.81
C ASP A 387 14.18 -3.43 20.21
N ARG A 388 15.31 -3.66 19.54
CA ARG A 388 16.10 -2.62 18.82
C ARG A 388 15.33 -2.02 17.64
N ASP A 389 14.26 -2.67 17.16
CA ASP A 389 13.38 -2.16 16.10
C ASP A 389 12.67 -0.87 16.51
N MET A 390 12.41 -0.66 17.81
CA MET A 390 11.77 0.57 18.28
C MET A 390 12.65 1.80 18.08
N GLY A 391 13.97 1.64 18.30
CA GLY A 391 14.97 2.67 18.00
C GLY A 391 14.89 3.13 16.54
N GLN A 392 14.83 2.17 15.62
CA GLN A 392 14.77 2.43 14.18
C GLN A 392 13.57 3.30 13.77
N ARG A 393 12.45 3.16 14.47
CA ARG A 393 11.21 3.90 14.19
C ARG A 393 11.16 5.27 14.86
N VAL A 394 11.91 5.48 15.94
CA VAL A 394 11.84 6.72 16.73
C VAL A 394 12.96 7.70 16.40
N TYR A 395 14.21 7.23 16.30
CA TYR A 395 15.36 8.12 16.10
C TYR A 395 15.26 9.02 14.86
N PRO A 396 14.76 8.54 13.69
CA PRO A 396 14.61 9.39 12.51
C PRO A 396 13.72 10.62 12.71
N PHE A 397 12.83 10.60 13.71
CA PHE A 397 11.96 11.73 14.05
C PHE A 397 12.46 12.49 15.28
N LEU A 398 13.00 11.78 16.28
CA LEU A 398 13.49 12.39 17.51
C LEU A 398 14.73 13.26 17.27
N ILE A 399 15.70 12.80 16.48
CA ILE A 399 16.95 13.54 16.24
C ILE A 399 16.67 14.89 15.55
N PRO A 400 15.92 14.95 14.42
CA PRO A 400 15.55 16.24 13.83
C PRO A 400 14.73 17.11 14.79
N ALA A 401 13.80 16.54 15.56
CA ALA A 401 13.04 17.31 16.54
C ALA A 401 13.93 17.96 17.61
N LEU A 402 14.92 17.24 18.13
CA LEU A 402 15.90 17.76 19.09
C LEU A 402 16.79 18.85 18.49
N ILE A 403 17.31 18.64 17.28
CA ILE A 403 18.11 19.65 16.55
C ILE A 403 17.31 20.94 16.41
N GLN A 404 16.04 20.84 16.00
CA GLN A 404 15.18 22.02 15.82
C GLN A 404 14.77 22.70 17.12
N ALA A 405 14.72 21.96 18.22
CA ALA A 405 14.54 22.52 19.56
C ALA A 405 15.83 23.18 20.09
N GLY A 406 16.96 23.07 19.38
CA GLY A 406 18.27 23.54 19.84
C GLY A 406 18.88 22.65 20.93
N ARG A 407 18.32 21.46 21.18
CA ARG A 407 18.77 20.49 22.20
C ARG A 407 19.89 19.61 21.64
N MET A 408 20.99 20.25 21.23
CA MET A 408 22.06 19.61 20.44
C MET A 408 22.77 18.47 21.19
N ASP A 409 22.95 18.57 22.50
CA ASP A 409 23.61 17.50 23.28
C ASP A 409 22.76 16.23 23.31
N GLU A 410 21.44 16.39 23.47
CA GLU A 410 20.50 15.28 23.38
C GLU A 410 20.40 14.73 21.96
N ALA A 411 20.45 15.59 20.95
CA ALA A 411 20.47 15.15 19.55
C ALA A 411 21.70 14.29 19.24
N ARG A 412 22.89 14.69 19.70
CA ARG A 412 24.13 13.91 19.53
C ARG A 412 24.06 12.58 20.29
N ALA A 413 23.55 12.58 21.51
CA ALA A 413 23.35 11.35 22.28
C ALA A 413 22.38 10.39 21.57
N ALA A 414 21.25 10.90 21.09
CA ALA A 414 20.27 10.11 20.33
C ALA A 414 20.85 9.58 19.01
N ALA A 415 21.65 10.37 18.29
CA ALA A 415 22.30 9.93 17.06
C ALA A 415 23.37 8.85 17.29
N ALA A 416 24.16 8.97 18.37
CA ALA A 416 25.11 7.94 18.78
C ALA A 416 24.41 6.64 19.20
N ASP A 417 23.27 6.75 19.90
CA ASP A 417 22.42 5.60 20.22
C ASP A 417 21.85 4.95 18.96
N PHE A 418 21.36 5.75 18.01
CA PHE A 418 20.80 5.25 16.76
C PHE A 418 21.83 4.46 15.95
N ASP A 419 23.04 5.01 15.76
CA ASP A 419 24.13 4.31 15.06
C ASP A 419 24.52 3.02 15.78
N ARG A 420 24.66 3.06 17.11
CA ARG A 420 25.02 1.89 17.91
C ARG A 420 23.97 0.78 17.82
N GLU A 421 22.69 1.11 18.01
CA GLU A 421 21.59 0.13 17.95
C GLU A 421 21.43 -0.44 16.54
N THR A 422 21.56 0.40 15.50
CA THR A 422 21.47 -0.04 14.09
C THR A 422 22.55 -1.05 13.75
N ARG A 423 23.79 -0.86 14.24
CA ARG A 423 24.91 -1.80 14.04
C ARG A 423 24.76 -3.13 14.78
N GLN A 424 23.79 -3.25 15.67
CA GLN A 424 23.49 -4.48 16.41
C GLN A 424 22.29 -5.25 15.83
N LEU A 425 21.68 -4.78 14.75
CA LEU A 425 20.59 -5.49 14.07
C LEU A 425 21.13 -6.71 13.31
N ASP A 426 20.45 -7.85 13.41
CA ASP A 426 20.89 -9.09 12.76
C ASP A 426 20.96 -9.00 11.22
N ASN A 427 20.14 -8.13 10.62
CA ASN A 427 20.03 -7.95 9.17
C ASN A 427 20.71 -6.68 8.62
N LEU A 428 21.24 -5.80 9.49
CA LEU A 428 21.99 -4.57 9.16
C LEU A 428 21.51 -3.84 7.88
N PRO A 429 20.27 -3.31 7.84
CA PRO A 429 19.70 -2.76 6.61
C PRO A 429 20.48 -1.51 6.15
N GLY A 430 20.99 -1.55 4.92
CA GLY A 430 21.86 -0.49 4.38
C GLY A 430 21.25 0.91 4.38
N PHE A 431 19.93 1.03 4.21
CA PHE A 431 19.22 2.30 4.34
C PHE A 431 19.28 2.87 5.75
N ALA A 432 19.01 2.05 6.78
CA ALA A 432 19.06 2.51 8.17
C ALA A 432 20.47 2.95 8.57
N ILE A 433 21.50 2.23 8.12
CA ILE A 433 22.91 2.60 8.35
C ILE A 433 23.22 3.95 7.71
N ALA A 434 22.84 4.16 6.45
CA ALA A 434 23.05 5.43 5.77
C ALA A 434 22.31 6.58 6.46
N ASN A 435 21.08 6.34 6.93
CA ASN A 435 20.29 7.32 7.65
C ASN A 435 20.91 7.66 9.02
N ALA A 436 21.33 6.66 9.79
CA ALA A 436 22.01 6.86 11.08
C ALA A 436 23.32 7.65 10.92
N GLY A 437 24.13 7.32 9.90
CA GLY A 437 25.34 8.06 9.58
C GLY A 437 25.08 9.52 9.20
N MET A 438 24.04 9.78 8.41
CA MET A 438 23.63 11.14 8.03
C MET A 438 23.16 11.95 9.24
N LEU A 439 22.28 11.39 10.08
CA LEU A 439 21.78 12.08 11.27
C LEU A 439 22.88 12.32 12.32
N SER A 440 23.84 11.40 12.43
CA SER A 440 25.04 11.59 13.27
C SER A 440 25.90 12.75 12.77
N ALA A 441 26.22 12.78 11.47
CA ALA A 441 26.97 13.89 10.88
C ALA A 441 26.26 15.23 11.09
N TRP A 442 24.92 15.26 10.93
CA TRP A 442 24.13 16.48 11.12
C TRP A 442 24.11 16.94 12.59
N ALA A 443 23.90 16.03 13.55
CA ALA A 443 23.88 16.34 14.97
C ALA A 443 25.25 16.83 15.49
N ASN A 444 26.34 16.31 14.93
CA ASN A 444 27.71 16.70 15.29
C ASN A 444 28.17 18.01 14.62
N GLY A 445 27.48 18.45 13.55
CA GLY A 445 27.92 19.59 12.73
C GLY A 445 29.07 19.24 11.78
N ASP A 446 29.24 17.95 11.45
CA ASP A 446 30.17 17.44 10.45
C ASP A 446 29.65 17.68 9.02
N ASP A 447 30.36 17.21 7.99
CA ASP A 447 29.92 17.28 6.60
C ASP A 447 28.71 16.35 6.33
N SER A 448 27.53 16.84 6.69
CA SER A 448 26.25 16.17 6.52
C SER A 448 25.74 16.17 5.07
N VAL A 449 26.29 17.04 4.20
CA VAL A 449 25.91 17.11 2.78
C VAL A 449 26.36 15.86 2.03
N ASP A 450 27.61 15.43 2.24
CA ASP A 450 28.15 14.22 1.62
C ASP A 450 27.41 12.95 2.09
N ALA A 451 27.05 12.88 3.38
CA ALA A 451 26.23 11.80 3.91
C ALA A 451 24.80 11.79 3.32
N ALA A 452 24.18 12.96 3.16
CA ALA A 452 22.88 13.11 2.51
C ALA A 452 22.91 12.70 1.04
N CYS A 453 23.95 13.07 0.28
CA CYS A 453 24.15 12.65 -1.10
C CYS A 453 24.22 11.11 -1.24
N ARG A 454 24.92 10.42 -0.33
CA ARG A 454 24.96 8.94 -0.30
C ARG A 454 23.58 8.33 -0.07
N LEU A 455 22.80 8.88 0.86
CA LEU A 455 21.45 8.41 1.14
C LEU A 455 20.53 8.59 -0.09
N ILE A 456 20.58 9.75 -0.75
CA ILE A 456 19.85 10.02 -1.99
C ILE A 456 20.20 9.02 -3.09
N ALA A 457 21.49 8.73 -3.27
CA ALA A 457 21.95 7.75 -4.25
C ALA A 457 21.38 6.34 -3.96
N LEU A 458 21.36 5.94 -2.68
CA LEU A 458 20.76 4.67 -2.25
C LEU A 458 19.25 4.63 -2.54
N LEU A 459 18.51 5.69 -2.22
CA LEU A 459 17.07 5.77 -2.47
C LEU A 459 16.73 5.71 -3.97
N ARG A 460 17.49 6.41 -4.82
CA ARG A 460 17.34 6.34 -6.29
C ARG A 460 17.46 4.92 -6.83
N THR A 461 18.37 4.13 -6.28
CA THR A 461 18.53 2.72 -6.68
C THR A 461 17.42 1.81 -6.13
N SER A 462 16.76 2.17 -5.02
CA SER A 462 15.77 1.30 -4.35
C SER A 462 14.33 1.55 -4.82
N LEU A 463 13.97 2.78 -5.15
CA LEU A 463 12.60 3.18 -5.53
C LEU A 463 12.10 2.59 -6.86
N SER A 464 13.01 2.15 -7.73
CA SER A 464 12.63 1.46 -8.98
C SER A 464 12.09 0.03 -8.77
N LEU A 465 12.11 -0.50 -7.54
CA LEU A 465 11.86 -1.92 -7.26
C LEU A 465 10.73 -2.23 -6.26
N GLN A 466 10.29 -1.30 -5.41
CA GLN A 466 9.15 -1.56 -4.50
C GLN A 466 7.83 -1.72 -5.28
N GLU A 467 6.91 -2.57 -4.85
CA GLU A 467 5.73 -2.96 -5.65
C GLU A 467 4.78 -1.79 -5.94
N ASP A 468 4.58 -0.88 -4.98
CA ASP A 468 3.72 0.30 -5.12
C ASP A 468 4.48 1.58 -5.53
N GLY A 469 5.81 1.52 -5.50
CA GLY A 469 6.72 2.65 -5.76
C GLY A 469 6.53 3.86 -4.83
N ALA A 470 5.88 3.68 -3.68
CA ALA A 470 5.73 4.70 -2.67
C ALA A 470 6.94 4.72 -1.73
N LEU A 471 7.29 5.90 -1.22
CA LEU A 471 8.25 6.01 -0.12
C LEU A 471 7.64 5.43 1.16
N THR A 472 8.44 4.68 1.92
CA THR A 472 8.08 4.34 3.30
C THR A 472 8.16 5.58 4.20
N GLU A 473 7.51 5.55 5.36
CA GLU A 473 7.59 6.65 6.34
C GLU A 473 9.03 6.98 6.74
N ASP A 474 9.87 5.95 6.93
CA ASP A 474 11.29 6.14 7.28
C ASP A 474 12.07 6.79 6.13
N GLN A 475 11.79 6.42 4.88
CA GLN A 475 12.41 7.03 3.70
C GLN A 475 11.98 8.48 3.54
N ARG A 476 10.70 8.78 3.77
CA ARG A 476 10.17 10.14 3.76
C ARG A 476 10.82 11.00 4.85
N ALA A 477 10.89 10.51 6.09
CA ALA A 477 11.52 11.22 7.21
C ALA A 477 13.01 11.52 6.95
N ALA A 478 13.71 10.58 6.32
CA ALA A 478 15.10 10.79 5.95
C ALA A 478 15.24 11.86 4.84
N LEU A 479 14.37 11.86 3.83
CA LEU A 479 14.33 12.92 2.80
C LEU A 479 14.00 14.30 3.38
N ASP A 480 13.13 14.36 4.39
CA ASP A 480 12.83 15.61 5.10
C ASP A 480 14.07 16.14 5.86
N SER A 481 14.85 15.24 6.45
CA SER A 481 16.15 15.59 7.06
C SER A 481 17.15 16.08 6.00
N VAL A 482 17.16 15.48 4.80
CA VAL A 482 17.96 15.97 3.67
C VAL A 482 17.55 17.39 3.25
N LEU A 483 16.26 17.71 3.20
CA LEU A 483 15.78 19.06 2.89
C LEU A 483 16.26 20.08 3.92
N ALA A 484 16.25 19.72 5.21
CA ALA A 484 16.76 20.56 6.28
C ALA A 484 18.27 20.83 6.13
N ILE A 485 19.07 19.78 5.90
CA ILE A 485 20.51 19.86 5.65
C ILE A 485 20.79 20.72 4.41
N ALA A 486 20.10 20.47 3.31
CA ALA A 486 20.26 21.21 2.06
C ALA A 486 19.93 22.70 2.22
N THR A 487 18.91 23.03 3.01
CA THR A 487 18.55 24.42 3.32
C THR A 487 19.62 25.10 4.17
N GLN A 488 20.15 24.42 5.19
CA GLN A 488 21.24 24.93 6.03
C GLN A 488 22.53 25.18 5.23
N ALA A 489 22.85 24.26 4.31
CA ALA A 489 24.01 24.36 3.42
C ALA A 489 23.78 25.31 2.22
N ARG A 490 22.54 25.76 1.98
CA ARG A 490 22.10 26.46 0.75
C ARG A 490 22.40 25.67 -0.53
N ASP A 491 22.35 24.34 -0.45
CA ASP A 491 22.55 23.43 -1.58
C ASP A 491 21.23 23.17 -2.31
N ALA A 492 21.00 23.93 -3.38
CA ALA A 492 19.83 23.79 -4.22
C ALA A 492 19.80 22.44 -4.99
N GLY A 493 20.95 21.83 -5.26
CA GLY A 493 21.04 20.57 -5.99
C GLY A 493 20.54 19.41 -5.12
N LEU A 494 21.06 19.33 -3.89
CA LEU A 494 20.63 18.33 -2.91
C LEU A 494 19.14 18.50 -2.55
N ALA A 495 18.68 19.74 -2.37
CA ALA A 495 17.26 20.02 -2.12
C ALA A 495 16.38 19.54 -3.28
N MET A 496 16.79 19.81 -4.53
CA MET A 496 16.04 19.37 -5.71
C MET A 496 15.98 17.85 -5.80
N ASP A 497 17.09 17.16 -5.52
CA ASP A 497 17.15 15.70 -5.53
C ASP A 497 16.16 15.09 -4.53
N ALA A 498 16.09 15.62 -3.31
CA ALA A 498 15.13 15.17 -2.30
C ALA A 498 13.68 15.49 -2.70
N MET A 499 13.39 16.72 -3.17
CA MET A 499 12.06 17.11 -3.64
C MET A 499 11.61 16.28 -4.85
N ALA A 500 12.54 15.90 -5.73
CA ALA A 500 12.25 15.09 -6.91
C ALA A 500 11.86 13.65 -6.53
N LEU A 501 12.49 13.07 -5.50
CA LEU A 501 12.09 11.76 -4.96
C LEU A 501 10.72 11.81 -4.28
N LEU A 502 10.47 12.85 -3.47
CA LEU A 502 9.17 13.06 -2.81
C LEU A 502 8.04 13.24 -3.84
N ALA A 503 8.23 14.13 -4.82
CA ALA A 503 7.25 14.33 -5.90
C ALA A 503 7.08 13.08 -6.78
N GLY A 504 8.19 12.40 -7.07
CA GLY A 504 8.20 11.15 -7.83
C GLY A 504 7.35 10.07 -7.19
N SER A 505 7.48 9.85 -5.88
CA SER A 505 6.66 8.90 -5.12
C SER A 505 5.16 9.14 -5.29
N GLY A 506 4.71 10.40 -5.24
CA GLY A 506 3.30 10.75 -5.45
C GLY A 506 2.81 10.44 -6.86
N ILE A 507 3.66 10.64 -7.88
CA ILE A 507 3.36 10.28 -9.27
C ILE A 507 3.21 8.77 -9.42
N VAL A 508 4.13 7.99 -8.83
CA VAL A 508 4.06 6.52 -8.94
C VAL A 508 2.79 6.00 -8.28
N GLN A 509 2.44 6.52 -7.10
CA GLN A 509 1.20 6.17 -6.43
C GLN A 509 -0.03 6.52 -7.29
N ALA A 510 -0.06 7.71 -7.90
CA ALA A 510 -1.17 8.12 -8.77
C ALA A 510 -1.31 7.26 -10.04
N ASN A 511 -0.22 6.66 -10.52
CA ASN A 511 -0.19 5.80 -11.71
C ASN A 511 -0.20 4.31 -11.39
N HIS A 512 -0.32 3.91 -10.13
CA HIS A 512 -0.08 2.52 -9.76
C HIS A 512 -1.07 1.58 -10.46
N LEU A 513 -2.36 1.89 -10.47
CA LEU A 513 -3.38 1.10 -11.18
C LEU A 513 -3.09 1.00 -12.69
N VAL A 514 -2.58 2.08 -13.30
CA VAL A 514 -2.15 2.08 -14.70
C VAL A 514 -0.99 1.10 -14.90
N ALA A 515 0.06 1.20 -14.06
CA ALA A 515 1.21 0.32 -14.14
C ALA A 515 0.84 -1.15 -13.89
N GLN A 516 -0.08 -1.43 -12.96
CA GLN A 516 -0.58 -2.77 -12.67
C GLN A 516 -1.33 -3.36 -13.87
N ARG A 517 -2.29 -2.64 -14.46
CA ARG A 517 -3.03 -3.14 -15.64
C ARG A 517 -2.13 -3.38 -16.86
N MET A 518 -0.95 -2.76 -16.94
CA MET A 518 -0.01 -3.08 -18.01
C MET A 518 0.71 -4.41 -17.81
N VAL A 519 0.87 -4.87 -16.57
CA VAL A 519 1.47 -6.17 -16.23
C VAL A 519 0.56 -7.32 -16.69
N ASP A 520 -0.70 -7.04 -17.04
CA ASP A 520 -1.60 -7.97 -17.73
C ASP A 520 -1.06 -8.39 -19.11
N ASP A 521 -0.15 -7.61 -19.72
CA ASP A 521 0.66 -8.09 -20.85
C ASP A 521 1.61 -9.18 -20.34
N PRO A 522 1.45 -10.45 -20.78
CA PRO A 522 2.26 -11.56 -20.28
C PRO A 522 3.76 -11.36 -20.48
N ALA A 523 4.19 -10.61 -21.52
CA ALA A 523 5.60 -10.34 -21.77
C ALA A 523 6.20 -9.39 -20.73
N LEU A 524 5.50 -8.31 -20.41
CA LEU A 524 5.90 -7.37 -19.37
C LEU A 524 5.80 -8.04 -17.99
N GLY A 525 4.69 -8.71 -17.70
CA GLY A 525 4.46 -9.33 -16.40
C GLY A 525 5.46 -10.42 -16.05
N ASN A 526 5.93 -11.20 -17.02
CA ASN A 526 7.02 -12.16 -16.80
C ASN A 526 8.34 -11.47 -16.45
N ARG A 527 8.67 -10.35 -17.11
CA ARG A 527 9.92 -9.62 -16.84
C ARG A 527 9.90 -8.89 -15.51
N VAL A 528 8.77 -8.28 -15.16
CA VAL A 528 8.59 -7.62 -13.85
C VAL A 528 8.74 -8.64 -12.73
N ARG A 529 8.10 -9.81 -12.83
CA ARG A 529 8.26 -10.91 -11.86
C ARG A 529 9.71 -11.38 -11.75
N ALA A 530 10.39 -11.59 -12.88
CA ALA A 530 11.79 -11.98 -12.87
C ALA A 530 12.70 -10.92 -12.21
N LEU A 531 12.46 -9.63 -12.48
CA LEU A 531 13.17 -8.53 -11.84
C LEU A 531 12.93 -8.54 -10.31
N GLN A 532 11.68 -8.70 -9.87
CA GLN A 532 11.33 -8.81 -8.46
C GLN A 532 12.06 -9.98 -7.78
N ASP A 533 12.06 -11.16 -8.41
CA ASP A 533 12.78 -12.34 -7.92
C ASP A 533 14.29 -12.07 -7.75
N ARG A 534 14.93 -11.46 -8.76
CA ARG A 534 16.36 -11.16 -8.72
C ARG A 534 16.71 -10.07 -7.72
N THR A 535 15.84 -9.08 -7.54
CA THR A 535 15.96 -8.10 -6.48
C THR A 535 15.92 -8.74 -5.09
N ARG A 536 14.99 -9.68 -4.86
CA ARG A 536 14.91 -10.41 -3.58
C ARG A 536 16.16 -11.25 -3.34
N ALA A 537 16.67 -11.91 -4.38
CA ALA A 537 17.93 -12.63 -4.31
C ALA A 537 19.11 -11.69 -4.00
N LEU A 538 19.14 -10.50 -4.61
CA LEU A 538 20.16 -9.49 -4.34
C LEU A 538 20.12 -9.01 -2.88
N GLN A 539 18.93 -8.68 -2.36
CA GLN A 539 18.76 -8.31 -0.95
C GLN A 539 19.22 -9.43 0.01
N SER A 540 18.88 -10.68 -0.32
CA SER A 540 19.36 -11.84 0.46
C SER A 540 20.88 -11.96 0.40
N ALA A 541 21.49 -11.71 -0.77
CA ALA A 541 22.94 -11.71 -0.94
C ALA A 541 23.62 -10.52 -0.22
N ASP A 542 22.96 -9.38 -0.11
CA ASP A 542 23.42 -8.25 0.71
C ASP A 542 23.50 -8.66 2.19
N SER A 543 22.44 -9.28 2.74
CA SER A 543 22.45 -9.79 4.12
C SER A 543 23.53 -10.85 4.35
N LEU A 544 23.71 -11.79 3.41
CA LEU A 544 24.77 -12.80 3.51
C LEU A 544 26.17 -12.18 3.45
N LEU A 545 26.39 -11.16 2.62
CA LEU A 545 27.66 -10.44 2.59
C LEU A 545 27.94 -9.74 3.91
N LEU A 546 26.94 -9.10 4.52
CA LEU A 546 27.09 -8.45 5.82
C LEU A 546 27.44 -9.47 6.92
N GLN A 547 26.80 -10.64 6.93
CA GLN A 547 27.14 -11.74 7.86
C GLN A 547 28.56 -12.26 7.63
N ALA A 548 28.98 -12.44 6.37
CA ALA A 548 30.32 -12.87 6.02
C ALA A 548 31.38 -11.85 6.49
N LEU A 549 31.11 -10.55 6.31
CA LEU A 549 31.97 -9.46 6.79
C LEU A 549 32.04 -9.41 8.33
N ALA A 550 30.92 -9.65 9.02
CA ALA A 550 30.88 -9.66 10.48
C ALA A 550 31.67 -10.84 11.09
N ARG A 551 31.69 -11.99 10.41
CA ARG A 551 32.41 -13.19 10.85
C ARG A 551 33.83 -13.31 10.29
N ASP A 552 34.21 -12.40 9.40
CA ASP A 552 35.44 -12.45 8.59
C ASP A 552 35.65 -13.81 7.88
N GLU A 553 34.56 -14.42 7.43
CA GLU A 553 34.54 -15.75 6.83
C GLU A 553 33.69 -15.75 5.55
N GLY A 554 34.19 -16.33 4.46
CA GLY A 554 33.43 -16.46 3.20
C GLY A 554 33.18 -15.14 2.44
N VAL A 555 33.79 -14.03 2.85
CA VAL A 555 33.61 -12.68 2.25
C VAL A 555 33.78 -12.65 0.72
N PRO A 556 34.83 -13.28 0.11
CA PRO A 556 35.00 -13.23 -1.34
C PRO A 556 33.84 -13.87 -2.11
N ALA A 557 33.32 -15.00 -1.61
CA ALA A 557 32.21 -15.71 -2.23
C ALA A 557 30.89 -14.92 -2.12
N ALA A 558 30.62 -14.34 -0.95
CA ALA A 558 29.45 -13.50 -0.74
C ALA A 558 29.50 -12.22 -1.63
N ARG A 559 30.68 -11.59 -1.75
CA ARG A 559 30.88 -10.44 -2.66
C ARG A 559 30.62 -10.81 -4.12
N ALA A 560 31.12 -11.96 -4.57
CA ALA A 560 30.94 -12.43 -5.95
C ALA A 560 29.47 -12.75 -6.26
N SER A 561 28.76 -13.41 -5.34
CA SER A 561 27.33 -13.72 -5.48
C SER A 561 26.50 -12.44 -5.58
N ARG A 562 26.67 -11.51 -4.64
CA ARG A 562 26.02 -10.19 -4.67
C ARG A 562 26.31 -9.43 -5.96
N ALA A 563 27.58 -9.35 -6.38
CA ALA A 563 27.97 -8.63 -7.59
C ALA A 563 27.33 -9.23 -8.86
N THR A 564 27.16 -10.55 -8.91
CA THR A 564 26.49 -11.24 -10.01
C THR A 564 25.01 -10.87 -10.06
N LEU A 565 24.33 -10.93 -8.92
CA LEU A 565 22.91 -10.57 -8.81
C LEU A 565 22.67 -9.09 -9.11
N ALA A 566 23.53 -8.19 -8.65
CA ALA A 566 23.44 -6.76 -8.95
C ALA A 566 23.52 -6.50 -10.46
N LYS A 567 24.45 -7.15 -11.17
CA LYS A 567 24.54 -7.05 -12.64
C LYS A 567 23.30 -7.57 -13.34
N GLN A 568 22.69 -8.65 -12.85
CA GLN A 568 21.48 -9.21 -13.44
C GLN A 568 20.28 -8.28 -13.23
N VAL A 569 20.12 -7.71 -12.03
CA VAL A 569 19.08 -6.71 -11.73
C VAL A 569 19.22 -5.48 -12.63
N ASP A 570 20.43 -4.96 -12.82
CA ASP A 570 20.66 -3.82 -13.70
C ASP A 570 20.40 -4.15 -15.18
N ALA A 571 20.76 -5.36 -15.62
CA ALA A 571 20.46 -5.83 -16.97
C ALA A 571 18.94 -5.94 -17.22
N ASP A 572 18.18 -6.53 -16.29
CA ASP A 572 16.72 -6.63 -16.38
C ASP A 572 16.06 -5.25 -16.42
N ARG A 573 16.48 -4.32 -15.54
CA ARG A 573 16.00 -2.95 -15.53
C ARG A 573 16.24 -2.26 -16.87
N THR A 574 17.44 -2.40 -17.41
CA THR A 574 17.80 -1.81 -18.71
C THR A 574 16.96 -2.39 -19.83
N ALA A 575 16.75 -3.71 -19.83
CA ALA A 575 15.92 -4.39 -20.82
C ALA A 575 14.44 -3.99 -20.73
N ILE A 576 13.88 -3.86 -19.52
CA ILE A 576 12.49 -3.39 -19.32
C ILE A 576 12.37 -1.92 -19.73
N ALA A 577 13.33 -1.06 -19.37
CA ALA A 577 13.33 0.34 -19.75
C ALA A 577 13.37 0.53 -21.29
N HIS A 578 14.13 -0.31 -21.99
CA HIS A 578 14.21 -0.30 -23.45
C HIS A 578 12.92 -0.82 -24.11
N ASP A 579 12.42 -1.99 -23.68
CA ASP A 579 11.30 -2.67 -24.35
C ASP A 579 9.93 -2.12 -23.92
N PHE A 580 9.83 -1.57 -22.71
CA PHE A 580 8.59 -1.08 -22.10
C PHE A 580 8.77 0.33 -21.50
N PRO A 581 9.16 1.35 -22.29
CA PRO A 581 9.42 2.70 -21.79
C PRO A 581 8.19 3.34 -21.13
N ARG A 582 6.99 3.02 -21.62
CA ARG A 582 5.74 3.46 -21.00
C ARG A 582 5.55 2.90 -19.58
N TRP A 583 6.02 1.69 -19.26
CA TRP A 583 5.93 1.17 -17.90
C TRP A 583 6.86 1.94 -16.94
N LEU A 584 8.08 2.29 -17.40
CA LEU A 584 9.01 3.11 -16.63
C LEU A 584 8.48 4.53 -16.38
N GLU A 585 7.78 5.12 -17.35
CA GLU A 585 7.13 6.42 -17.20
C GLU A 585 5.99 6.41 -16.17
N ALA A 586 5.19 5.33 -16.12
CA ALA A 586 4.16 5.17 -15.10
C ALA A 586 4.79 5.16 -13.70
N ARG A 587 6.02 4.66 -13.57
CA ARG A 587 6.80 4.60 -12.33
C ARG A 587 7.71 5.81 -12.08
N GLY A 588 7.39 6.97 -12.67
CA GLY A 588 8.02 8.25 -12.34
C GLY A 588 9.17 8.68 -13.26
N GLY A 589 9.69 7.79 -14.11
CA GLY A 589 10.76 8.09 -15.08
C GLY A 589 12.08 8.53 -14.46
N ALA A 590 13.02 8.98 -15.30
CA ALA A 590 14.32 9.50 -14.85
C ALA A 590 14.19 10.88 -14.20
N LEU A 591 14.81 11.07 -13.03
CA LEU A 591 14.89 12.35 -12.33
C LEU A 591 16.09 13.14 -12.88
N PRO A 592 15.91 14.37 -13.40
CA PRO A 592 17.01 15.20 -13.86
C PRO A 592 17.80 15.79 -12.68
N ASP A 593 19.06 16.15 -12.93
CA ASP A 593 19.86 16.96 -12.02
C ASP A 593 19.61 18.47 -12.24
N LEU A 594 20.08 19.28 -11.28
CA LEU A 594 19.84 20.73 -11.28
C LEU A 594 20.50 21.41 -12.49
N ALA A 595 21.66 20.92 -12.94
CA ALA A 595 22.37 21.46 -14.08
C ALA A 595 21.55 21.29 -15.37
N SER A 596 21.02 20.08 -15.59
CA SER A 596 20.16 19.73 -16.70
C SER A 596 18.84 20.50 -16.65
N LEU A 597 18.25 20.68 -15.47
CA LEU A 597 17.05 21.50 -15.31
C LEU A 597 17.31 22.95 -15.74
N ARG A 598 18.40 23.57 -15.26
CA ARG A 598 18.76 24.96 -15.59
C ARG A 598 19.07 25.14 -17.07
N ALA A 599 19.77 24.17 -17.69
CA ALA A 599 20.08 24.20 -19.12
C ALA A 599 18.81 24.18 -19.99
N ASN A 600 17.74 23.54 -19.52
CA ASN A 600 16.50 23.35 -20.27
C ASN A 600 15.40 24.38 -19.96
N LEU A 601 15.54 25.22 -18.92
CA LEU A 601 14.62 26.34 -18.68
C LEU A 601 14.74 27.36 -19.82
N ALA A 602 13.65 28.00 -20.25
CA ALA A 602 13.74 29.14 -21.19
C ALA A 602 14.29 30.39 -20.50
N ALA A 603 14.78 31.37 -21.26
CA ALA A 603 15.33 32.62 -20.70
C ALA A 603 14.27 33.49 -20.00
N ASP A 604 13.00 33.34 -20.37
CA ASP A 604 11.84 34.02 -19.80
C ASP A 604 11.08 33.15 -18.79
N GLU A 605 11.68 32.06 -18.32
CA GLU A 605 11.05 31.05 -17.47
C GLU A 605 11.87 30.78 -16.20
N ALA A 606 11.17 30.59 -15.08
CA ALA A 606 11.73 30.12 -13.82
C ALA A 606 10.89 28.97 -13.26
N LEU A 607 11.45 28.25 -12.30
CA LEU A 607 10.80 27.17 -11.57
C LEU A 607 10.70 27.50 -10.08
N LEU A 608 9.56 27.16 -9.48
CA LEU A 608 9.26 27.24 -8.06
C LEU A 608 8.73 25.89 -7.59
N ALA A 609 9.45 25.19 -6.73
CA ALA A 609 8.96 23.99 -6.07
C ALA A 609 8.58 24.30 -4.63
N VAL A 610 7.45 23.75 -4.18
CA VAL A 610 6.94 23.93 -2.81
C VAL A 610 6.60 22.56 -2.24
N THR A 611 7.33 22.17 -1.18
CA THR A 611 7.29 20.81 -0.64
C THR A 611 7.04 20.83 0.86
N PRO A 612 5.85 20.38 1.33
CA PRO A 612 5.59 20.19 2.75
C PRO A 612 6.29 18.91 3.26
N ALA A 613 7.15 19.08 4.26
CA ALA A 613 7.86 18.05 5.02
C ALA A 613 7.28 17.97 6.45
N PHE A 614 7.59 16.91 7.22
CA PHE A 614 7.12 16.77 8.60
C PHE A 614 7.41 18.02 9.44
N ASP A 615 8.59 18.59 9.29
CA ASP A 615 9.02 19.68 10.15
C ASP A 615 8.62 21.06 9.65
N GLY A 616 8.18 21.22 8.40
CA GLY A 616 7.94 22.54 7.81
C GLY A 616 7.65 22.50 6.30
N VAL A 617 7.73 23.65 5.64
CA VAL A 617 7.54 23.76 4.18
C VAL A 617 8.80 24.32 3.55
N TYR A 618 9.35 23.59 2.58
CA TYR A 618 10.55 23.97 1.85
C TYR A 618 10.20 24.54 0.47
N ILE A 619 10.84 25.65 0.10
CA ILE A 619 10.64 26.32 -1.18
C ILE A 619 11.97 26.40 -1.92
N LEU A 620 12.00 25.82 -3.12
CA LEU A 620 13.13 25.88 -4.05
C LEU A 620 12.75 26.76 -5.25
N ALA A 621 13.51 27.82 -5.48
CA ALA A 621 13.40 28.68 -6.66
C ALA A 621 14.62 28.49 -7.56
N VAL A 622 14.39 28.30 -8.86
CA VAL A 622 15.44 28.05 -9.86
C VAL A 622 15.19 28.90 -11.09
N SER A 623 16.19 29.70 -11.48
CA SER A 623 16.29 30.31 -12.81
C SER A 623 17.56 29.82 -13.51
N ARG A 624 17.78 30.28 -14.74
CA ARG A 624 19.04 30.00 -15.45
C ARG A 624 20.25 30.53 -14.70
N GLU A 625 20.12 31.63 -13.96
CA GLU A 625 21.22 32.34 -13.32
C GLU A 625 21.33 32.08 -11.82
N ARG A 626 20.19 31.93 -11.11
CA ARG A 626 20.15 31.91 -9.65
C ARG A 626 19.31 30.76 -9.11
N THR A 627 19.65 30.34 -7.90
CA THR A 627 18.86 29.39 -7.13
C THR A 627 18.70 29.89 -5.70
N ALA A 628 17.58 29.56 -5.08
CA ALA A 628 17.36 29.77 -3.65
C ALA A 628 16.60 28.58 -3.07
N ILE A 629 17.06 28.08 -1.93
CA ILE A 629 16.34 27.10 -1.10
C ILE A 629 16.08 27.76 0.26
N ILE A 630 14.82 27.78 0.68
CA ILE A 630 14.41 28.31 1.97
C ILE A 630 13.41 27.39 2.65
N ARG A 631 13.26 27.55 3.96
CA ARG A 631 12.16 27.00 4.75
C ARG A 631 11.20 28.14 5.11
N ALA A 632 9.89 27.90 4.97
CA ALA A 632 8.87 28.84 5.40
C ALA A 632 8.99 29.13 6.91
N GLN A 633 8.50 30.30 7.33
CA GLN A 633 8.56 30.72 8.73
C GLN A 633 7.46 30.07 9.56
N GLU A 634 6.25 29.98 9.01
CA GLU A 634 5.13 29.26 9.64
C GLU A 634 5.33 27.75 9.60
N THR A 635 4.68 27.04 10.53
CA THR A 635 4.72 25.58 10.57
C THR A 635 3.99 24.98 9.37
N ARG A 636 4.26 23.70 9.05
CA ARG A 636 3.49 22.98 8.03
C ARG A 636 2.00 22.99 8.36
N ALA A 637 1.62 22.70 9.61
CA ALA A 637 0.23 22.63 10.04
C ALA A 637 -0.51 23.95 9.83
N ASP A 638 0.12 25.08 10.17
CA ASP A 638 -0.47 26.40 9.98
C ASP A 638 -0.72 26.70 8.50
N LEU A 639 0.26 26.43 7.64
CA LEU A 639 0.16 26.67 6.21
C LEU A 639 -0.87 25.75 5.54
N VAL A 640 -0.88 24.45 5.87
CA VAL A 640 -1.87 23.49 5.38
C VAL A 640 -3.28 23.87 5.84
N GLY A 641 -3.45 24.19 7.12
CA GLY A 641 -4.72 24.65 7.67
C GLY A 641 -5.20 25.95 7.03
N ARG A 642 -4.28 26.86 6.68
CA ARG A 642 -4.59 28.10 5.96
C ARG A 642 -5.04 27.83 4.53
N ILE A 643 -4.39 26.90 3.81
CA ILE A 643 -4.86 26.45 2.50
C ILE A 643 -6.27 25.87 2.59
N ALA A 644 -6.54 25.04 3.60
CA ALA A 644 -7.87 24.45 3.81
C ALA A 644 -8.93 25.52 4.10
N ARG A 645 -8.65 26.50 4.98
CA ARG A 645 -9.56 27.63 5.24
C ARG A 645 -9.78 28.51 4.00
N LEU A 646 -8.70 28.82 3.27
CA LEU A 646 -8.78 29.58 2.03
C LEU A 646 -9.68 28.85 1.02
N ARG A 647 -9.49 27.54 0.84
CA ARG A 647 -10.32 26.69 -0.01
C ARG A 647 -11.78 26.69 0.41
N ALA A 648 -12.05 26.56 1.71
CA ALA A 648 -13.42 26.57 2.24
C ALA A 648 -14.09 27.95 2.12
N SER A 649 -13.32 29.04 2.11
CA SER A 649 -13.84 30.41 1.98
C SER A 649 -14.28 30.77 0.56
N LEU A 650 -13.78 30.05 -0.46
CA LEU A 650 -14.02 30.35 -1.88
C LEU A 650 -15.50 30.23 -2.23
N SER A 651 -16.13 31.37 -2.48
CA SER A 651 -17.52 31.45 -2.95
C SER A 651 -17.72 32.67 -3.84
N ALA A 652 -18.95 32.88 -4.33
CA ALA A 652 -19.27 34.06 -5.12
C ALA A 652 -19.11 35.37 -4.33
N THR A 653 -19.20 35.34 -3.00
CA THR A 653 -19.17 36.53 -2.13
C THR A 653 -18.06 36.50 -1.07
N GLY A 654 -17.36 35.37 -0.91
CA GLY A 654 -16.35 35.14 0.13
C GLY A 654 -14.98 34.73 -0.44
N PHE A 655 -13.93 35.27 0.18
CA PHE A 655 -12.54 34.91 -0.06
C PHE A 655 -11.67 35.37 1.12
N ASP A 656 -10.88 34.46 1.69
CA ASP A 656 -9.90 34.76 2.74
C ASP A 656 -8.68 35.50 2.18
N GLN A 657 -8.83 36.82 1.97
CA GLN A 657 -7.82 37.71 1.40
C GLN A 657 -6.54 37.78 2.23
N GLU A 658 -6.69 37.80 3.56
CA GLU A 658 -5.59 37.85 4.51
C GLU A 658 -4.81 36.53 4.49
N GLY A 659 -5.51 35.39 4.61
CA GLY A 659 -4.90 34.07 4.51
C GLY A 659 -4.18 33.86 3.18
N ALA A 660 -4.76 34.31 2.06
CA ALA A 660 -4.11 34.26 0.76
C ALA A 660 -2.85 35.13 0.68
N HIS A 661 -2.85 36.32 1.27
CA HIS A 661 -1.66 37.18 1.30
C HIS A 661 -0.55 36.59 2.18
N ILE A 662 -0.89 35.99 3.33
CA ILE A 662 0.08 35.31 4.18
C ILE A 662 0.72 34.12 3.44
N LEU A 663 -0.07 33.33 2.71
CA LEU A 663 0.50 32.26 1.86
C LEU A 663 1.46 32.84 0.82
N TYR A 664 1.14 33.99 0.22
CA TYR A 664 2.05 34.66 -0.71
C TYR A 664 3.39 35.01 -0.04
N THR A 665 3.39 35.64 1.14
CA THR A 665 4.62 36.10 1.79
C THR A 665 5.49 34.93 2.29
N GLN A 666 4.87 33.82 2.68
CA GLN A 666 5.58 32.60 3.10
C GLN A 666 6.26 31.88 1.92
N ILE A 667 5.67 31.93 0.72
CA ILE A 667 6.20 31.26 -0.49
C ILE A 667 7.16 32.19 -1.27
N PHE A 668 6.77 33.44 -1.51
CA PHE A 668 7.50 34.41 -2.31
C PHE A 668 8.31 35.36 -1.41
N THR A 669 9.22 34.82 -0.64
CA THR A 669 10.17 35.60 0.17
C THR A 669 11.11 36.45 -0.70
N PRO A 670 11.81 37.45 -0.15
CA PRO A 670 12.77 38.25 -0.92
C PRO A 670 13.82 37.41 -1.66
N ASP A 671 14.34 36.34 -1.05
CA ASP A 671 15.32 35.45 -1.66
C ASP A 671 14.73 34.65 -2.82
N VAL A 672 13.49 34.15 -2.65
CA VAL A 672 12.75 33.46 -3.72
C VAL A 672 12.48 34.42 -4.87
N GLN A 673 11.97 35.62 -4.60
CA GLN A 673 11.72 36.62 -5.64
C GLN A 673 13.02 37.03 -6.37
N ALA A 674 14.13 37.15 -5.64
CA ALA A 674 15.44 37.46 -6.22
C ALA A 674 15.99 36.33 -7.10
N ALA A 675 15.70 35.07 -6.77
CA ALA A 675 16.06 33.90 -7.58
C ALA A 675 15.19 33.76 -8.84
N LEU A 676 13.87 34.01 -8.72
CA LEU A 676 12.93 34.00 -9.85
C LEU A 676 13.17 35.18 -10.82
N GLY A 677 13.66 36.30 -10.31
CA GLY A 677 14.06 37.46 -11.10
C GLY A 677 12.91 38.05 -11.93
N LYS A 678 13.21 38.38 -13.20
CA LYS A 678 12.27 39.05 -14.10
C LYS A 678 11.42 38.10 -14.95
N ALA A 679 11.64 36.79 -14.88
CA ALA A 679 10.92 35.79 -15.67
C ALA A 679 9.39 36.00 -15.62
N PRO A 680 8.71 36.20 -16.75
CA PRO A 680 7.25 36.32 -16.80
C PRO A 680 6.54 34.96 -16.76
N ARG A 681 7.24 33.85 -17.01
CA ARG A 681 6.67 32.50 -16.94
C ARG A 681 7.20 31.77 -15.71
N LEU A 682 6.30 31.10 -15.00
CA LEU A 682 6.65 30.38 -13.79
C LEU A 682 6.08 28.97 -13.84
N ARG A 683 7.00 27.99 -13.81
CA ARG A 683 6.70 26.58 -13.60
C ARG A 683 6.62 26.33 -12.10
N VAL A 684 5.51 25.77 -11.63
CA VAL A 684 5.32 25.46 -10.22
C VAL A 684 5.27 23.95 -10.04
N VAL A 685 6.07 23.41 -9.12
CA VAL A 685 6.06 22.00 -8.70
C VAL A 685 5.57 21.93 -7.26
N PRO A 686 4.25 21.89 -7.03
CA PRO A 686 3.70 21.77 -5.68
C PRO A 686 3.48 20.30 -5.30
N THR A 687 3.64 19.98 -4.02
CA THR A 687 3.32 18.65 -3.45
C THR A 687 2.43 18.77 -2.21
N GLY A 688 1.84 17.66 -1.77
CA GLY A 688 0.88 17.62 -0.65
C GLY A 688 -0.26 18.62 -0.82
N ALA A 689 -0.67 19.26 0.28
CA ALA A 689 -1.75 20.24 0.26
C ALA A 689 -1.50 21.48 -0.62
N PHE A 690 -0.24 21.80 -0.95
CA PHE A 690 0.08 22.93 -1.84
C PHE A 690 -0.32 22.65 -3.30
N ALA A 691 -0.47 21.38 -3.68
CA ALA A 691 -1.02 21.05 -4.98
C ALA A 691 -2.47 21.57 -5.12
N ALA A 692 -3.20 21.71 -4.01
CA ALA A 692 -4.59 22.16 -3.99
C ALA A 692 -4.76 23.68 -4.07
N LEU A 693 -3.64 24.42 -4.03
CA LEU A 693 -3.59 25.87 -4.00
C LEU A 693 -3.48 26.44 -5.43
N PRO A 694 -4.51 27.14 -5.94
CA PRO A 694 -4.38 27.93 -7.16
C PRO A 694 -3.50 29.16 -6.91
N PHE A 695 -2.19 29.03 -7.16
CA PHE A 695 -1.21 30.11 -6.98
C PHE A 695 -1.61 31.43 -7.66
N ALA A 696 -2.38 31.35 -8.76
CA ALA A 696 -2.90 32.48 -9.51
C ALA A 696 -3.65 33.51 -8.65
N MET A 697 -4.34 33.05 -7.61
CA MET A 697 -5.18 33.87 -6.72
C MET A 697 -4.46 34.43 -5.50
N LEU A 698 -3.13 34.25 -5.38
CA LEU A 698 -2.38 34.81 -4.27
C LEU A 698 -2.16 36.32 -4.50
N PRO A 699 -2.61 37.21 -3.60
CA PRO A 699 -2.38 38.65 -3.76
C PRO A 699 -0.95 39.02 -3.33
N GLN A 700 -0.25 39.76 -4.19
CA GLN A 700 1.15 40.16 -3.98
C GLN A 700 1.32 41.24 -2.89
N LYS A 701 0.22 41.89 -2.48
CA LYS A 701 0.15 42.91 -1.43
C LYS A 701 -1.12 42.68 -0.60
N PRO A 702 -1.24 43.21 0.63
CA PRO A 702 -2.48 43.15 1.38
C PRO A 702 -3.64 43.75 0.58
N VAL A 703 -4.81 43.14 0.69
CA VAL A 703 -6.04 43.53 -0.03
C VAL A 703 -7.15 43.68 1.00
N GLU A 704 -7.79 44.84 1.03
CA GLU A 704 -9.00 45.08 1.85
C GLU A 704 -10.29 44.81 1.05
N HIS A 705 -10.26 45.10 -0.25
CA HIS A 705 -11.39 44.90 -1.15
C HIS A 705 -10.93 44.32 -2.49
N ILE A 706 -11.63 43.29 -2.97
CA ILE A 706 -11.37 42.68 -4.27
C ILE A 706 -12.00 43.53 -5.36
N ASP A 707 -11.18 43.95 -6.32
CA ASP A 707 -11.59 44.71 -7.48
C ASP A 707 -10.83 44.25 -8.74
N ARG A 708 -11.08 44.96 -9.85
CA ARG A 708 -10.43 44.69 -11.14
C ARG A 708 -8.93 44.99 -11.17
N ASN A 709 -8.37 45.60 -10.14
CA ASN A 709 -6.97 46.03 -10.01
C ASN A 709 -6.22 45.27 -8.91
N THR A 710 -6.89 44.43 -8.13
CA THR A 710 -6.28 43.60 -7.10
C THR A 710 -4.99 42.92 -7.61
N PRO A 711 -3.87 43.00 -6.86
CA PRO A 711 -2.55 42.63 -7.33
C PRO A 711 -2.30 41.10 -7.28
N TRP A 712 -3.19 40.33 -7.92
CA TRP A 712 -3.08 38.88 -8.02
C TRP A 712 -1.75 38.43 -8.65
N LEU A 713 -1.23 37.28 -8.22
CA LEU A 713 0.00 36.68 -8.74
C LEU A 713 -0.08 36.43 -10.25
N ILE A 714 -1.26 36.07 -10.76
CA ILE A 714 -1.50 35.86 -12.18
C ILE A 714 -1.22 37.11 -13.04
N ARG A 715 -1.10 38.31 -12.46
CA ARG A 715 -0.64 39.51 -13.19
C ARG A 715 0.86 39.51 -13.44
N ARG A 716 1.63 38.85 -12.57
CA ARG A 716 3.09 38.79 -12.63
C ARG A 716 3.57 37.61 -13.45
N TYR A 717 2.97 36.44 -13.26
CA TYR A 717 3.41 35.20 -13.86
C TYR A 717 2.33 34.54 -14.70
N ALA A 718 2.72 34.05 -15.89
CA ALA A 718 2.01 33.01 -16.61
C ALA A 718 2.36 31.67 -15.95
N LEU A 719 1.40 31.11 -15.21
CA LEU A 719 1.62 29.93 -14.38
C LEU A 719 1.41 28.64 -15.18
N ARG A 720 2.30 27.68 -14.93
CA ARG A 720 2.19 26.29 -15.39
C ARG A 720 2.53 25.38 -14.23
N ILE A 721 1.78 24.30 -14.09
CA ILE A 721 1.95 23.35 -13.01
C ILE A 721 2.59 22.07 -13.56
N ASP A 722 3.67 21.64 -12.92
CA ASP A 722 4.36 20.41 -13.25
C ASP A 722 4.15 19.43 -12.10
N SER A 723 3.72 18.19 -12.40
CA SER A 723 3.49 17.15 -11.37
C SER A 723 4.77 16.64 -10.69
N GLY A 724 5.94 17.05 -11.18
CA GLY A 724 7.25 16.70 -10.63
C GLY A 724 8.36 17.31 -11.49
N PHE A 725 9.60 16.99 -11.15
CA PHE A 725 10.80 17.54 -11.80
C PHE A 725 11.12 16.84 -13.13
N ARG A 726 10.15 16.57 -14.01
CA ARG A 726 10.42 15.77 -15.22
C ARG A 726 11.26 16.56 -16.26
N PRO A 727 12.16 15.88 -16.99
CA PRO A 727 12.81 16.50 -18.15
C PRO A 727 11.74 16.93 -19.17
N VAL A 728 11.95 18.07 -19.81
CA VAL A 728 11.16 18.45 -20.98
C VAL A 728 11.65 17.58 -22.13
N VAL A 729 11.03 16.42 -22.33
CA VAL A 729 11.23 15.66 -23.56
C VAL A 729 10.47 16.38 -24.66
N PRO A 730 11.12 16.88 -25.73
CA PRO A 730 10.40 17.40 -26.88
C PRO A 730 9.67 16.22 -27.51
N GLN A 731 8.37 16.11 -27.26
CA GLN A 731 7.54 15.15 -27.95
C GLN A 731 7.41 15.66 -29.38
N LYS A 732 8.38 15.32 -30.25
CA LYS A 732 8.17 15.40 -31.70
C LYS A 732 7.21 14.28 -32.08
N LEU A 733 5.92 14.46 -31.79
CA LEU A 733 4.89 13.75 -32.52
C LEU A 733 4.90 14.36 -33.93
N ALA A 734 5.31 13.53 -34.88
CA ALA A 734 5.48 13.85 -36.28
C ALA A 734 4.25 14.60 -36.81
N ALA A 735 4.45 15.86 -37.26
CA ALA A 735 3.55 16.62 -38.13
C ALA A 735 2.08 16.13 -38.10
N GLN A 736 1.39 16.30 -36.97
CA GLN A 736 -0.02 15.93 -36.87
C GLN A 736 -0.85 17.11 -37.34
N ASP A 737 -1.81 16.83 -38.23
CA ASP A 737 -2.75 17.81 -38.73
C ASP A 737 -3.33 18.62 -37.57
N ASP A 738 -3.38 19.93 -37.73
CA ASP A 738 -3.86 20.89 -36.74
C ASP A 738 -5.38 20.77 -36.53
N ARG A 739 -5.82 19.63 -35.98
CA ARG A 739 -7.22 19.22 -35.84
C ARG A 739 -7.64 19.21 -34.37
N MET A 740 -8.91 19.54 -34.16
CA MET A 740 -9.59 19.49 -32.88
C MET A 740 -10.60 18.33 -32.84
N LEU A 741 -10.64 17.63 -31.70
CA LEU A 741 -11.75 16.76 -31.33
C LEU A 741 -12.47 17.33 -30.10
N GLY A 742 -13.74 17.69 -30.25
CA GLY A 742 -14.61 18.08 -29.14
C GLY A 742 -15.51 16.94 -28.72
N ILE A 743 -15.59 16.64 -27.44
CA ILE A 743 -16.48 15.63 -26.84
C ILE A 743 -17.29 16.28 -25.74
N GLY A 744 -18.61 16.16 -25.73
CA GLY A 744 -19.38 16.74 -24.63
C GLY A 744 -20.87 16.82 -24.85
N ALA A 745 -21.55 17.43 -23.87
CA ALA A 745 -23.01 17.41 -23.76
C ALA A 745 -23.58 15.99 -23.94
N PRO A 746 -23.18 15.02 -23.09
CA PRO A 746 -23.70 13.65 -23.14
C PRO A 746 -25.20 13.62 -22.83
N LEU A 747 -25.87 12.53 -23.23
CA LEU A 747 -27.26 12.29 -22.87
C LEU A 747 -27.41 11.99 -21.36
N PRO A 748 -28.55 12.34 -20.74
CA PRO A 748 -28.79 12.02 -19.33
C PRO A 748 -29.01 10.52 -19.11
N PHE A 749 -28.59 10.00 -17.95
CA PHE A 749 -28.84 8.62 -17.55
C PHE A 749 -30.28 8.43 -17.05
N SER A 750 -30.99 7.45 -17.62
CA SER A 750 -32.27 6.94 -17.10
C SER A 750 -32.05 5.96 -15.93
N GLN A 751 -33.12 5.57 -15.23
CA GLN A 751 -33.04 4.52 -14.19
C GLN A 751 -32.60 3.15 -14.77
N GLU A 752 -33.09 2.78 -15.95
CA GLU A 752 -32.72 1.51 -16.60
C GLU A 752 -31.24 1.49 -16.99
N THR A 753 -30.74 2.56 -17.62
CA THR A 753 -29.33 2.66 -18.01
C THR A 753 -28.37 2.72 -16.81
N GLN A 754 -28.84 3.23 -15.66
CA GLN A 754 -28.06 3.18 -14.41
C GLN A 754 -27.91 1.76 -13.91
N ALA A 755 -28.99 0.97 -13.91
CA ALA A 755 -28.93 -0.42 -13.48
C ALA A 755 -27.94 -1.23 -14.33
N ILE A 756 -27.85 -0.94 -15.63
CA ILE A 756 -26.87 -1.57 -16.54
C ILE A 756 -25.44 -1.17 -16.18
N ALA A 757 -25.16 0.13 -16.04
CA ALA A 757 -23.83 0.64 -15.67
C ALA A 757 -23.36 0.11 -14.30
N LEU A 758 -24.27 0.06 -13.31
CA LEU A 758 -24.00 -0.42 -11.96
C LEU A 758 -23.81 -1.94 -11.91
N LYS A 759 -24.59 -2.70 -12.69
CA LYS A 759 -24.43 -4.16 -12.79
C LYS A 759 -23.06 -4.54 -13.36
N GLN A 760 -22.50 -3.74 -14.26
CA GLN A 760 -21.15 -3.94 -14.77
C GLN A 760 -20.06 -3.61 -13.75
N ARG A 761 -20.34 -2.79 -12.72
CA ARG A 761 -19.39 -2.39 -11.67
C ARG A 761 -19.60 -3.03 -10.28
N GLY A 762 -20.70 -3.76 -10.07
CA GLY A 762 -20.98 -4.45 -8.81
C GLY A 762 -21.39 -3.56 -7.63
N GLY A 763 -21.96 -2.36 -7.86
CA GLY A 763 -22.28 -1.37 -6.80
C GLY A 763 -23.78 -1.01 -6.67
N GLY A 764 -24.17 -0.42 -5.52
CA GLY A 764 -25.52 0.05 -5.20
C GLY A 764 -25.92 1.38 -5.87
N ALA A 765 -27.23 1.57 -6.10
CA ALA A 765 -27.78 2.60 -6.99
C ALA A 765 -28.24 3.89 -6.27
N ALA A 766 -27.68 5.07 -6.60
CA ALA A 766 -28.35 6.37 -6.35
C ALA A 766 -27.81 7.65 -7.05
N THR A 767 -26.67 7.68 -7.73
CA THR A 767 -25.93 8.97 -7.91
C THR A 767 -25.93 9.60 -9.32
N LEU A 768 -26.06 8.85 -10.42
CA LEU A 768 -25.81 9.39 -11.77
C LEU A 768 -26.98 10.18 -12.38
N ALA A 769 -28.24 9.82 -12.10
CA ALA A 769 -29.42 10.56 -12.62
C ALA A 769 -29.58 11.97 -12.05
N GLN A 770 -28.93 12.28 -10.93
CA GLN A 770 -29.10 13.54 -10.22
C GLN A 770 -28.16 14.65 -10.74
N LEU A 771 -27.27 14.34 -11.68
CA LEU A 771 -26.36 15.32 -12.26
C LEU A 771 -27.12 16.27 -13.21
N PRO A 772 -27.03 17.59 -13.01
CA PRO A 772 -27.73 18.54 -13.86
C PRO A 772 -27.17 18.55 -15.28
N PRO A 773 -28.01 18.80 -16.31
CA PRO A 773 -27.53 18.96 -17.68
C PRO A 773 -26.59 20.18 -17.78
N LEU A 774 -25.62 20.12 -18.70
CA LEU A 774 -24.68 21.19 -19.01
C LEU A 774 -25.05 21.86 -20.36
N PRO A 775 -26.04 22.77 -20.38
CA PRO A 775 -26.56 23.34 -21.63
C PRO A 775 -25.52 24.14 -22.41
N GLY A 776 -24.54 24.77 -21.75
CA GLY A 776 -23.47 25.52 -22.40
C GLY A 776 -22.40 24.64 -23.07
N SER A 777 -22.25 23.37 -22.69
CA SER A 777 -21.17 22.51 -23.19
C SER A 777 -21.19 22.33 -24.71
N ALA A 778 -22.37 22.19 -25.33
CA ALA A 778 -22.47 22.07 -26.78
C ALA A 778 -22.08 23.38 -27.49
N GLU A 779 -22.44 24.54 -26.92
CA GLU A 779 -22.09 25.85 -27.48
C GLU A 779 -20.60 26.17 -27.26
N GLU A 780 -20.02 25.75 -26.14
CA GLU A 780 -18.58 25.81 -25.88
C GLU A 780 -17.81 25.05 -26.96
N LEU A 781 -18.13 23.78 -27.19
CA LEU A 781 -17.49 22.96 -28.22
C LEU A 781 -17.58 23.59 -29.61
N ARG A 782 -18.77 24.07 -30.00
CA ARG A 782 -18.96 24.76 -31.30
C ARG A 782 -18.15 26.05 -31.37
N SER A 783 -18.07 26.82 -30.28
CA SER A 783 -17.34 28.08 -30.23
C SER A 783 -15.84 27.89 -30.38
N VAL A 784 -15.28 26.83 -29.78
CA VAL A 784 -13.87 26.47 -29.93
C VAL A 784 -13.60 25.93 -31.34
N ALA A 785 -14.47 25.06 -31.87
CA ALA A 785 -14.34 24.48 -33.21
C ALA A 785 -14.24 25.54 -34.33
N ARG A 786 -14.93 26.68 -34.18
CA ARG A 786 -14.84 27.81 -35.13
C ARG A 786 -13.41 28.34 -35.33
N TYR A 787 -12.50 28.16 -34.37
CA TYR A 787 -11.09 28.60 -34.51
C TYR A 787 -10.17 27.59 -35.21
N PHE A 788 -10.66 26.39 -35.49
CA PHE A 788 -9.97 25.37 -36.29
C PHE A 788 -10.54 25.32 -37.71
N GLY A 789 -11.84 25.61 -37.88
CA GLY A 789 -12.53 25.51 -39.16
C GLY A 789 -13.25 24.17 -39.32
N PRO A 790 -14.23 24.07 -40.23
CA PRO A 790 -15.11 22.90 -40.35
C PRO A 790 -14.37 21.62 -40.72
N ASP A 791 -13.31 21.71 -41.54
CA ASP A 791 -12.53 20.54 -42.00
C ASP A 791 -11.52 20.04 -40.95
N HIS A 792 -11.26 20.85 -39.94
CA HIS A 792 -10.26 20.59 -38.90
C HIS A 792 -10.87 20.41 -37.51
N ALA A 793 -12.20 20.39 -37.37
CA ALA A 793 -12.87 20.17 -36.09
C ALA A 793 -13.91 19.05 -36.19
N ARG A 794 -13.73 17.98 -35.41
CA ARG A 794 -14.74 16.92 -35.23
C ARG A 794 -15.41 17.09 -33.88
N LEU A 795 -16.74 17.05 -33.85
CA LEU A 795 -17.53 17.15 -32.61
C LEU A 795 -18.30 15.86 -32.36
N LEU A 796 -18.12 15.28 -31.18
CA LEU A 796 -18.88 14.16 -30.62
C LEU A 796 -19.81 14.72 -29.54
N ILE A 797 -21.08 14.91 -29.88
CA ILE A 797 -22.08 15.57 -29.01
C ILE A 797 -23.30 14.67 -28.83
N GLY A 798 -23.95 14.72 -27.66
CA GLY A 798 -25.15 13.92 -27.37
C GLY A 798 -24.82 12.43 -27.38
N ALA A 799 -25.63 11.62 -28.06
CA ALA A 799 -25.42 10.17 -28.18
C ALA A 799 -24.01 9.80 -28.69
N ASN A 800 -23.38 10.66 -29.50
CA ASN A 800 -22.05 10.42 -30.04
C ASN A 800 -20.91 10.66 -29.05
N ALA A 801 -21.17 11.37 -27.94
CA ALA A 801 -20.22 11.53 -26.85
C ALA A 801 -20.19 10.27 -25.97
N SER A 802 -19.91 9.10 -26.56
CA SER A 802 -19.96 7.79 -25.90
C SER A 802 -18.58 7.12 -25.84
N GLU A 803 -18.43 6.24 -24.85
CA GLU A 803 -17.19 5.50 -24.62
C GLU A 803 -16.83 4.58 -25.80
N ALA A 804 -17.82 3.89 -26.35
CA ALA A 804 -17.66 3.00 -27.51
C ALA A 804 -17.05 3.71 -28.73
N ILE A 805 -17.52 4.94 -29.01
CA ILE A 805 -17.02 5.73 -30.15
C ILE A 805 -15.59 6.20 -29.89
N LEU A 806 -15.28 6.62 -28.66
CA LEU A 806 -13.92 7.04 -28.29
C LEU A 806 -12.92 5.88 -28.38
N ARG A 807 -13.26 4.70 -27.89
CA ARG A 807 -12.40 3.50 -27.93
C ARG A 807 -12.06 3.05 -29.34
N THR A 808 -13.01 3.20 -30.27
CA THR A 808 -12.83 2.77 -31.67
C THR A 808 -12.25 3.86 -32.58
N SER A 809 -12.16 5.10 -32.10
CA SER A 809 -11.62 6.22 -32.87
C SER A 809 -10.09 6.25 -32.83
N ASP A 810 -9.47 6.61 -33.97
CA ASP A 810 -8.06 6.99 -33.97
C ASP A 810 -7.89 8.39 -33.38
N LEU A 811 -7.32 8.48 -32.18
CA LEU A 811 -7.12 9.73 -31.45
C LEU A 811 -5.77 10.40 -31.74
N ARG A 812 -4.90 9.76 -32.54
CA ARG A 812 -3.59 10.30 -32.91
C ARG A 812 -3.66 11.56 -33.79
N PRO A 813 -4.61 11.73 -34.72
CA PRO A 813 -4.59 12.89 -35.63
C PRO A 813 -4.98 14.24 -35.00
N TYR A 814 -5.42 14.28 -33.74
CA TYR A 814 -5.93 15.50 -33.12
C TYR A 814 -4.86 16.17 -32.26
N SER A 815 -4.53 17.42 -32.56
CA SER A 815 -3.59 18.23 -31.75
C SER A 815 -4.26 18.83 -30.51
N VAL A 816 -5.59 19.03 -30.55
CA VAL A 816 -6.39 19.52 -29.43
C VAL A 816 -7.59 18.61 -29.19
N MET A 817 -7.77 18.18 -27.95
CA MET A 817 -8.97 17.46 -27.50
C MET A 817 -9.67 18.27 -26.41
N LEU A 818 -10.98 18.47 -26.51
CA LEU A 818 -11.78 19.20 -25.53
C LEU A 818 -12.92 18.33 -25.02
N PHE A 819 -12.94 18.04 -23.72
CA PHE A 819 -14.01 17.34 -23.02
C PHE A 819 -14.85 18.36 -22.24
N ALA A 820 -16.10 18.53 -22.65
CA ALA A 820 -17.12 19.36 -22.00
C ALA A 820 -18.21 18.45 -21.41
N THR A 821 -17.85 17.74 -20.33
CA THR A 821 -18.65 16.72 -19.65
C THR A 821 -18.59 16.89 -18.13
N HIS A 822 -19.29 16.05 -17.36
CA HIS A 822 -19.05 15.97 -15.92
C HIS A 822 -17.78 15.16 -15.62
N GLY A 823 -17.05 15.58 -14.59
CA GLY A 823 -15.92 14.84 -14.01
C GLY A 823 -16.34 14.27 -12.66
N LEU A 824 -15.93 13.04 -12.38
CA LEU A 824 -16.22 12.31 -11.15
C LEU A 824 -14.92 11.99 -10.41
N VAL A 825 -14.95 12.03 -9.08
CA VAL A 825 -13.83 11.66 -8.23
C VAL A 825 -14.00 10.21 -7.77
N GLY A 826 -12.89 9.46 -7.63
CA GLY A 826 -12.92 8.11 -7.07
C GLY A 826 -13.50 8.12 -5.64
N GLY A 827 -14.32 7.14 -5.31
CA GLY A 827 -15.04 7.03 -4.04
C GLY A 827 -16.30 7.92 -3.93
N GLN A 828 -16.60 8.77 -4.93
CA GLN A 828 -17.82 9.58 -4.95
C GLN A 828 -19.10 8.73 -5.11
N MET A 829 -18.95 7.50 -5.61
CA MET A 829 -20.03 6.53 -5.79
C MET A 829 -19.53 5.14 -5.45
N GLU A 830 -20.41 4.30 -4.92
CA GLU A 830 -20.12 2.88 -4.67
C GLU A 830 -19.77 2.17 -6.00
N GLY A 831 -18.61 1.54 -6.08
CA GLY A 831 -18.09 0.90 -7.31
C GLY A 831 -17.32 1.82 -8.27
N LEU A 832 -17.16 3.12 -7.98
CA LEU A 832 -16.26 4.01 -8.73
C LEU A 832 -14.96 4.23 -7.95
N ASP A 833 -13.96 3.38 -8.17
CA ASP A 833 -12.71 3.40 -7.40
C ASP A 833 -11.67 4.40 -7.94
N GLU A 834 -11.87 4.92 -9.15
CA GLU A 834 -10.97 5.85 -9.82
C GLU A 834 -11.71 7.03 -10.44
N PRO A 835 -11.05 8.19 -10.67
CA PRO A 835 -11.68 9.33 -11.33
C PRO A 835 -12.15 8.98 -12.76
N ALA A 836 -13.25 9.57 -13.20
CA ALA A 836 -13.84 9.31 -14.51
C ALA A 836 -14.48 10.54 -15.14
N LEU A 837 -14.65 10.50 -16.47
CA LEU A 837 -15.49 11.45 -17.22
C LEU A 837 -16.82 10.78 -17.57
N LEU A 838 -17.92 11.47 -17.26
CA LEU A 838 -19.26 11.01 -17.62
C LEU A 838 -19.51 11.20 -19.11
N LEU A 839 -19.78 10.11 -19.82
CA LEU A 839 -20.15 10.09 -21.22
C LEU A 839 -21.63 9.71 -21.37
N SER A 840 -22.10 9.58 -22.61
CA SER A 840 -23.46 9.14 -22.88
C SER A 840 -23.68 7.70 -22.40
N PRO A 841 -24.90 7.36 -21.94
CA PRO A 841 -25.23 6.04 -21.43
C PRO A 841 -24.93 4.94 -22.45
N PRO A 842 -24.59 3.72 -21.99
CA PRO A 842 -24.30 2.61 -22.88
C PRO A 842 -25.56 2.05 -23.53
N ASP A 843 -25.42 1.54 -24.76
CA ASP A 843 -26.41 0.64 -25.35
C ASP A 843 -26.36 -0.73 -24.65
N THR A 844 -27.48 -1.45 -24.63
CA THR A 844 -27.75 -2.64 -23.80
C THR A 844 -26.74 -3.81 -23.94
N ASP A 845 -25.88 -3.81 -24.96
CA ASP A 845 -24.93 -4.90 -25.26
C ASP A 845 -23.47 -4.44 -25.45
N SER A 846 -23.12 -3.21 -25.07
CA SER A 846 -21.83 -2.61 -25.48
C SER A 846 -20.62 -2.94 -24.60
N GLY A 847 -20.81 -3.58 -23.43
CA GLY A 847 -19.74 -3.84 -22.46
C GLY A 847 -19.09 -2.58 -21.85
N ASN A 848 -19.71 -1.41 -22.07
CA ASN A 848 -19.32 -0.12 -21.51
C ASN A 848 -20.36 0.31 -20.48
N ASP A 849 -19.95 1.18 -19.57
CA ASP A 849 -20.80 1.72 -18.50
C ASP A 849 -21.06 3.23 -18.66
N GLY A 850 -20.44 3.86 -19.66
CA GLY A 850 -20.58 5.30 -19.93
C GLY A 850 -19.72 6.17 -19.01
N LEU A 851 -18.76 5.60 -18.28
CA LEU A 851 -17.83 6.28 -17.41
C LEU A 851 -16.40 6.04 -17.90
N LEU A 852 -15.84 7.01 -18.62
CA LEU A 852 -14.46 6.93 -19.10
C LEU A 852 -13.48 7.13 -17.93
N THR A 853 -12.91 6.04 -17.42
CA THR A 853 -12.06 6.06 -16.23
C THR A 853 -10.61 6.45 -16.51
N ALA A 854 -9.88 6.86 -15.47
CA ALA A 854 -8.45 7.15 -15.56
C ALA A 854 -7.65 5.97 -16.16
N SER A 855 -7.88 4.74 -15.69
CA SER A 855 -7.18 3.57 -16.22
C SER A 855 -7.53 3.26 -17.67
N GLU A 856 -8.77 3.51 -18.09
CA GLU A 856 -9.17 3.36 -19.50
C GLU A 856 -8.50 4.41 -20.40
N VAL A 857 -8.49 5.68 -19.95
CA VAL A 857 -7.78 6.76 -20.64
C VAL A 857 -6.30 6.41 -20.80
N ALA A 858 -5.64 5.88 -19.77
CA ALA A 858 -4.22 5.55 -19.81
C ALA A 858 -3.87 4.49 -20.87
N GLN A 859 -4.81 3.60 -21.20
CA GLN A 859 -4.64 2.59 -22.26
C GLN A 859 -4.79 3.18 -23.67
N MET A 860 -5.37 4.38 -23.80
CA MET A 860 -5.52 5.06 -25.09
C MET A 860 -4.18 5.53 -25.67
N ARG A 861 -4.19 5.82 -26.98
CA ARG A 861 -3.08 6.43 -27.71
C ARG A 861 -3.52 7.79 -28.25
N ILE A 862 -3.25 8.83 -27.48
CA ILE A 862 -3.65 10.21 -27.75
C ILE A 862 -2.49 10.96 -28.42
N GLY A 863 -2.77 11.63 -29.54
CA GLY A 863 -1.80 12.51 -30.20
C GLY A 863 -1.90 13.99 -29.77
N ALA A 864 -2.85 14.31 -28.90
CA ALA A 864 -3.13 15.69 -28.53
C ALA A 864 -1.99 16.32 -27.72
N ASP A 865 -1.36 17.34 -28.31
CA ASP A 865 -0.46 18.22 -27.57
C ASP A 865 -1.19 18.97 -26.44
N TRP A 866 -2.52 19.12 -26.55
CA TRP A 866 -3.33 19.78 -25.54
C TRP A 866 -4.70 19.12 -25.36
N VAL A 867 -4.96 18.63 -24.14
CA VAL A 867 -6.28 18.17 -23.70
C VAL A 867 -6.89 19.24 -22.79
N ILE A 868 -8.14 19.60 -23.03
CA ILE A 868 -8.90 20.54 -22.20
C ILE A 868 -10.02 19.76 -21.55
N LEU A 869 -10.04 19.73 -20.23
CA LEU A 869 -11.12 19.16 -19.44
C LEU A 869 -11.94 20.33 -18.88
N SER A 870 -12.97 20.74 -19.63
CA SER A 870 -14.00 21.68 -19.17
C SER A 870 -14.99 21.01 -18.20
N ALA A 871 -14.53 19.95 -17.53
CA ALA A 871 -15.27 19.18 -16.55
C ALA A 871 -14.92 19.68 -15.15
N CYS A 872 -15.97 19.82 -14.32
CA CYS A 872 -15.89 20.21 -12.93
C CYS A 872 -15.02 19.21 -12.13
N ASN A 873 -14.20 19.74 -11.19
CA ASN A 873 -13.46 18.93 -10.21
C ASN A 873 -12.33 18.05 -10.76
N THR A 874 -11.85 18.30 -11.97
CA THR A 874 -10.84 17.46 -12.65
C THR A 874 -9.41 17.57 -12.11
N ALA A 875 -9.13 18.56 -11.27
CA ALA A 875 -7.88 18.66 -10.51
C ALA A 875 -8.04 18.29 -9.03
N ALA A 876 -9.25 18.01 -8.53
CA ALA A 876 -9.44 17.65 -7.14
C ALA A 876 -8.84 16.28 -6.81
N GLY A 877 -8.13 16.21 -5.68
CA GLY A 877 -7.70 14.95 -5.09
C GLY A 877 -8.86 14.24 -4.38
N SER A 878 -8.64 12.99 -3.97
CA SER A 878 -9.61 12.18 -3.23
C SER A 878 -9.98 12.72 -1.84
N SER A 879 -9.27 13.73 -1.33
CA SER A 879 -9.57 14.48 -0.11
C SER A 879 -9.06 15.93 -0.23
N ALA A 880 -9.45 16.80 0.70
CA ALA A 880 -9.01 18.20 0.73
C ALA A 880 -7.47 18.38 0.85
N GLN A 881 -6.76 17.33 1.29
CA GLN A 881 -5.31 17.31 1.46
C GLN A 881 -4.60 16.36 0.47
N ALA A 882 -5.35 15.58 -0.32
CA ALA A 882 -4.79 14.66 -1.29
C ALA A 882 -4.09 15.39 -2.46
N PRO A 883 -3.03 14.79 -3.04
CA PRO A 883 -2.33 15.37 -4.19
C PRO A 883 -3.30 15.77 -5.28
N THR A 884 -3.24 17.04 -5.67
CA THR A 884 -4.29 17.71 -6.44
C THR A 884 -3.88 17.80 -7.90
N TYR A 885 -3.61 16.64 -8.50
CA TYR A 885 -3.60 16.42 -9.95
C TYR A 885 -4.20 15.03 -10.12
N SER A 886 -5.49 14.98 -10.47
CA SER A 886 -6.28 13.75 -10.52
C SER A 886 -5.54 12.61 -11.22
N GLY A 887 -5.78 11.38 -10.79
CA GLY A 887 -5.39 10.19 -11.56
C GLY A 887 -5.81 10.29 -13.03
N LEU A 888 -6.88 11.03 -13.33
CA LEU A 888 -7.33 11.35 -14.68
C LEU A 888 -6.36 12.24 -15.46
N ALA A 889 -5.90 13.37 -14.90
CA ALA A 889 -4.97 14.26 -15.59
C ALA A 889 -3.65 13.54 -15.91
N GLN A 890 -3.17 12.73 -14.95
CA GLN A 890 -1.97 11.93 -15.15
C GLN A 890 -2.21 10.78 -16.15
N ALA A 891 -3.38 10.16 -16.17
CA ALA A 891 -3.77 9.17 -17.17
C ALA A 891 -3.77 9.74 -18.60
N PHE A 892 -4.29 10.94 -18.81
CA PHE A 892 -4.23 11.60 -20.11
C PHE A 892 -2.79 11.88 -20.55
N ARG A 893 -1.93 12.36 -19.63
CA ARG A 893 -0.50 12.52 -19.94
C ARG A 893 0.13 11.20 -20.35
N TYR A 894 -0.20 10.15 -19.63
CA TYR A 894 0.27 8.80 -19.90
C TYR A 894 -0.21 8.23 -21.24
N ALA A 895 -1.43 8.59 -21.63
CA ALA A 895 -2.02 8.25 -22.93
C ALA A 895 -1.34 8.98 -24.10
N GLY A 896 -0.52 10.00 -23.83
CA GLY A 896 0.23 10.77 -24.81
C GLY A 896 -0.05 12.27 -24.81
N ALA A 897 -0.92 12.77 -23.91
CA ALA A 897 -1.24 14.19 -23.88
C ALA A 897 -0.04 15.06 -23.42
N GLY A 898 0.29 16.09 -24.20
CA GLY A 898 1.40 17.00 -23.88
C GLY A 898 1.09 17.93 -22.70
N ALA A 899 -0.07 18.57 -22.72
CA ALA A 899 -0.56 19.48 -21.69
C ALA A 899 -2.05 19.29 -21.42
N LEU A 900 -2.47 19.69 -20.23
CA LEU A 900 -3.85 19.66 -19.78
C LEU A 900 -4.32 21.01 -19.23
N LEU A 901 -5.50 21.45 -19.63
CA LEU A 901 -6.25 22.51 -18.93
C LEU A 901 -7.33 21.85 -18.07
N VAL A 902 -7.25 22.00 -16.75
CA VAL A 902 -8.14 21.34 -15.77
C VAL A 902 -8.64 22.33 -14.72
N SER A 903 -9.65 21.94 -13.93
CA SER A 903 -10.28 22.80 -12.91
C SER A 903 -10.20 22.22 -11.49
N HIS A 904 -9.88 23.07 -10.50
CA HIS A 904 -9.77 22.71 -9.08
C HIS A 904 -11.10 22.49 -8.34
N TRP A 905 -12.20 23.02 -8.85
CA TRP A 905 -13.55 22.91 -8.31
C TRP A 905 -14.59 23.10 -9.42
N PRO A 906 -15.87 22.77 -9.19
CA PRO A 906 -16.94 23.03 -10.15
C PRO A 906 -17.02 24.51 -10.56
N VAL A 907 -17.03 24.77 -11.86
CA VAL A 907 -17.02 26.13 -12.40
C VAL A 907 -18.37 26.50 -12.98
N ARG A 908 -18.75 27.78 -12.86
CA ARG A 908 -19.92 28.33 -13.55
C ARG A 908 -19.76 28.18 -15.07
N ASP A 909 -20.79 27.65 -15.72
CA ASP A 909 -20.80 27.29 -17.14
C ASP A 909 -20.35 28.43 -18.08
N ASP A 910 -20.82 29.67 -17.83
CA ASP A 910 -20.44 30.83 -18.64
C ASP A 910 -18.97 31.27 -18.45
N ALA A 911 -18.41 31.10 -17.26
CA ALA A 911 -17.04 31.45 -16.93
C ALA A 911 -16.07 30.41 -17.51
N GLY A 912 -16.42 29.12 -17.41
CA GLY A 912 -15.67 28.03 -18.04
C GLY A 912 -15.63 28.18 -19.54
N THR A 913 -16.81 28.33 -20.17
CA THR A 913 -16.91 28.59 -21.62
C THR A 913 -16.05 29.80 -22.03
N PHE A 914 -16.11 30.91 -21.29
CA PHE A 914 -15.32 32.11 -21.61
C PHE A 914 -13.81 31.85 -21.53
N ILE A 915 -13.33 31.22 -20.45
CA ILE A 915 -11.91 30.95 -20.25
C ILE A 915 -11.40 29.98 -21.31
N THR A 916 -12.12 28.88 -21.57
CA THR A 916 -11.73 27.90 -22.60
C THR A 916 -11.61 28.57 -23.97
N VAL A 917 -12.65 29.27 -24.41
CA VAL A 917 -12.70 29.91 -25.73
C VAL A 917 -11.60 30.96 -25.88
N GLU A 918 -11.41 31.85 -24.91
CA GLU A 918 -10.40 32.90 -25.00
C GLU A 918 -8.97 32.36 -24.86
N THR A 919 -8.77 31.29 -24.09
CA THR A 919 -7.48 30.59 -24.00
C THR A 919 -7.13 29.96 -25.34
N VAL A 920 -8.03 29.17 -25.93
CA VAL A 920 -7.78 28.54 -27.24
C VAL A 920 -7.52 29.62 -28.29
N LYS A 921 -8.37 30.64 -28.37
CA LYS A 921 -8.20 31.77 -29.30
C LYS A 921 -6.84 32.45 -29.18
N ALA A 922 -6.37 32.72 -27.96
CA ALA A 922 -5.07 33.35 -27.75
C ALA A 922 -3.92 32.40 -28.15
N ASN A 923 -4.05 31.10 -27.87
CA ASN A 923 -3.06 30.10 -28.26
C ASN A 923 -2.97 29.92 -29.80
N ARG A 924 -4.12 29.87 -30.48
CA ARG A 924 -4.20 29.85 -31.95
C ARG A 924 -3.58 31.09 -32.62
N ARG A 925 -3.47 32.20 -31.87
CA ARG A 925 -2.77 33.43 -32.30
C ARG A 925 -1.27 33.43 -31.93
N GLY A 926 -0.71 32.30 -31.55
CA GLY A 926 0.71 32.12 -31.24
C GLY A 926 1.10 32.38 -29.78
N ALA A 927 0.14 32.61 -28.86
CA ALA A 927 0.48 32.73 -27.45
C ALA A 927 0.82 31.35 -26.85
N TYR A 928 1.88 31.29 -26.05
CA TYR A 928 2.17 30.11 -25.22
C TYR A 928 0.98 29.80 -24.30
N ARG A 929 0.66 28.51 -24.07
CA ARG A 929 -0.57 28.08 -23.38
C ARG A 929 -0.78 28.75 -22.01
N GLY A 930 0.26 28.84 -21.19
CA GLY A 930 0.18 29.50 -19.88
C GLY A 930 -0.13 31.00 -20.01
N VAL A 931 0.44 31.66 -21.02
CA VAL A 931 0.17 33.08 -21.33
C VAL A 931 -1.25 33.26 -21.89
N ALA A 932 -1.71 32.31 -22.70
CA ALA A 932 -3.08 32.31 -23.22
C ALA A 932 -4.10 32.22 -22.07
N LEU A 933 -3.89 31.30 -21.12
CA LEU A 933 -4.73 31.13 -19.94
C LEU A 933 -4.71 32.37 -19.05
N GLN A 934 -3.52 32.90 -18.78
CA GLN A 934 -3.33 34.15 -18.03
C GLN A 934 -4.13 35.31 -18.67
N ARG A 935 -4.04 35.48 -20.00
CA ARG A 935 -4.78 36.51 -20.73
C ARG A 935 -6.30 36.30 -20.62
N ALA A 936 -6.78 35.06 -20.73
CA ALA A 936 -8.19 34.74 -20.60
C ALA A 936 -8.74 35.09 -19.21
N MET A 937 -8.03 34.69 -18.13
CA MET A 937 -8.39 35.04 -16.75
C MET A 937 -8.40 36.56 -16.54
N LEU A 938 -7.36 37.27 -16.95
CA LEU A 938 -7.28 38.73 -16.83
C LEU A 938 -8.32 39.46 -17.70
N LYS A 939 -8.76 38.86 -18.80
CA LYS A 939 -9.86 39.38 -19.62
C LYS A 939 -11.20 39.17 -18.92
N LEU A 940 -11.42 38.02 -18.30
CA LEU A 940 -12.64 37.73 -17.53
C LEU A 940 -12.78 38.71 -16.35
N ILE A 941 -11.72 38.90 -15.57
CA ILE A 941 -11.68 39.87 -14.45
C ILE A 941 -12.10 41.28 -14.89
N ARG A 942 -11.75 41.67 -16.13
CA ARG A 942 -12.06 42.99 -16.69
C ARG A 942 -13.38 43.06 -17.47
N SER A 943 -14.10 41.94 -17.61
CA SER A 943 -15.26 41.84 -18.50
C SER A 943 -16.51 42.56 -17.99
N GLY A 944 -16.58 42.90 -16.71
CA GLY A 944 -17.79 43.45 -16.07
C GLY A 944 -18.91 42.42 -15.88
N LYS A 945 -18.68 41.13 -16.17
CA LYS A 945 -19.61 40.04 -15.83
C LYS A 945 -19.81 39.96 -14.31
N PRO A 946 -20.99 39.51 -13.83
CA PRO A 946 -21.25 39.33 -12.41
C PRO A 946 -20.18 38.47 -11.72
N ASP A 947 -19.67 38.99 -10.61
CA ASP A 947 -18.64 38.38 -9.75
C ASP A 947 -17.30 38.06 -10.43
N ALA A 948 -17.05 38.57 -11.63
CA ALA A 948 -15.86 38.20 -12.41
C ALA A 948 -14.52 38.62 -11.77
N VAL A 949 -14.54 39.55 -10.81
CA VAL A 949 -13.37 39.93 -10.00
C VAL A 949 -13.03 38.87 -8.94
N GLN A 950 -14.01 38.05 -8.54
CA GLN A 950 -13.87 37.08 -7.46
C GLN A 950 -13.05 35.86 -7.90
N PRO A 951 -12.02 35.46 -7.14
CA PRO A 951 -11.18 34.31 -7.46
C PRO A 951 -11.93 33.00 -7.71
N TYR A 952 -13.06 32.79 -7.01
CA TYR A 952 -13.91 31.61 -7.22
C TYR A 952 -14.32 31.38 -8.68
N VAL A 953 -14.44 32.46 -9.47
CA VAL A 953 -14.89 32.44 -10.87
C VAL A 953 -13.75 32.12 -11.85
N TRP A 954 -12.56 32.68 -11.65
CA TRP A 954 -11.48 32.63 -12.66
C TRP A 954 -10.25 31.81 -12.23
N ALA A 955 -10.02 31.61 -10.93
CA ALA A 955 -8.89 30.86 -10.41
C ALA A 955 -8.98 29.32 -10.42
N PRO A 956 -10.14 28.64 -10.68
CA PRO A 956 -10.13 27.18 -10.67
C PRO A 956 -9.26 26.57 -11.78
N PHE A 957 -9.07 27.28 -12.90
CA PHE A 957 -8.36 26.75 -14.07
C PHE A 957 -6.84 26.74 -13.86
N ILE A 958 -6.22 25.61 -14.17
CA ILE A 958 -4.76 25.48 -14.17
C ILE A 958 -4.30 24.75 -15.42
N LEU A 959 -3.09 25.07 -15.85
CA LEU A 959 -2.40 24.36 -16.92
C LEU A 959 -1.41 23.37 -16.29
N VAL A 960 -1.57 22.09 -16.59
CA VAL A 960 -0.71 20.99 -16.12
C VAL A 960 0.08 20.42 -17.30
N GLY A 961 1.39 20.21 -17.16
CA GLY A 961 2.21 19.67 -18.26
C GLY A 961 2.81 20.75 -19.18
N GLN A 962 3.22 20.38 -20.40
CA GLN A 962 4.19 21.16 -21.19
C GLN A 962 3.67 22.41 -21.94
#